data_AF-A0A938IEK5-F1
#
_entry.id   AF-A0A938IEK5-F1
#
_cell.length_a   1.000
_cell.length_b   1.000
_cell.length_c   1.000
_cell.angle_alpha   90.00
_cell.angle_beta   90.00
_cell.angle_gamma   90.00
#
_symmetry.space_group_name_H-M   'P 1'
#
loop_
_entity.id
_entity.type
_entity.pdbx_description
1 polymer ?
#
loop_
_entity_poly.entity_id
_entity_poly.type
_entity_poly.pdbx_seq_one_letter_code
_entity_poly.pdbx_strand_id
1 'polypeptide(L)'
;MGGQTNDPNSRRTTRPRARSAAESGRPGPTLGFPRVPAAAIVGGAICAVYWVRFFTCDNERTAFYRRLLGYFWIPDALASDLFDMWSDGSWSHVHVTDRIPVIGIALAILGVAIAAGGLFIPKRCRSGLGTAELLAIAAGIGLQVQSLAILGIGLAGGLRTMWVWSPVGLVALGWAIRFRKTDTSPIRSAWRAAQFRFPAAWWWLAAPPLLLTLMLAALPPWEFDVREYHLQVPKEWFEEGRITFLEHNVYGNMPLGAEMQALLAMTWTPGERSWWYGALAGKVVIQAYTWIAAVIIHAMVSRHAGLFAAWSAAIVYLSTPWVIHASAIGHVEGAVAAYGALALLATARALGIGGGAPPSGSAGGAPIDRLDSDGEGGYGRTADAFGLAGFFAGAAASCKYTALVFIVLPCVLTLAWPRPRVPLRSLGIFLALFAASFGPWLVKNAALAGNPVYPLLYSVFGGRAWDEATNARWREAHGPPRAADGHRFGPRQIEASARDIGWWSDKLHPLLWPLAVLGVLGGPRGGATVRLRRVIGFWLAVCLAAWWALTHRYDRFVVPAFPSVAVLAGFGAAWIGATRLGRRLGITALAAATALNGVLVASGAFTGDNRILVGLERLRRDEQRQLRTHPAHLFLNDHVPAGRSALLVGEAQVFDLEVPVHYNTCWNACLFESWMKGKSRADRLRTLRERRVSHVFIHWSEIARYREPGNYGFTDYVTRERVHDELVRQQGLLRPIPVRISGTELDPGSGEVFEVVYDDRADDRADDRADDRADEAEVR
;
A
#
# COMPACT_ATOMS: atom_id res chain seq x y z
N MET A 1 -29.23 -7.44 93.67
CA MET A 1 -28.41 -8.05 94.74
C MET A 1 -28.63 -9.55 94.67
N GLY A 2 -27.68 -10.45 94.59
CA GLY A 2 -26.22 -10.35 94.47
C GLY A 2 -25.73 -11.51 93.60
N GLY A 3 -24.52 -11.36 93.06
CA GLY A 3 -23.89 -12.40 92.27
C GLY A 3 -23.36 -13.55 93.15
N GLN A 4 -22.97 -14.65 92.50
CA GLN A 4 -21.63 -15.21 92.63
C GLN A 4 -21.45 -16.39 91.69
N THR A 5 -20.28 -16.38 91.08
CA THR A 5 -19.56 -17.46 90.42
C THR A 5 -19.51 -18.74 91.26
N ASN A 6 -19.67 -19.89 90.62
CA ASN A 6 -18.90 -21.11 90.90
C ASN A 6 -19.12 -22.16 89.80
N ASP A 7 -18.03 -22.47 89.10
CA ASP A 7 -17.80 -23.72 88.37
C ASP A 7 -17.00 -24.64 89.32
N PRO A 8 -17.28 -25.95 89.41
CA PRO A 8 -16.34 -26.87 88.75
C PRO A 8 -16.93 -28.19 88.22
N ASN A 9 -16.45 -28.56 87.03
CA ASN A 9 -16.08 -29.91 86.58
C ASN A 9 -17.17 -31.00 86.40
N SER A 10 -17.52 -31.28 85.13
CA SER A 10 -17.52 -32.66 84.62
C SER A 10 -17.34 -32.76 83.10
N ARG A 11 -16.15 -33.21 82.69
CA ARG A 11 -15.86 -34.20 81.62
C ARG A 11 -16.62 -34.12 80.28
N ARG A 12 -15.94 -33.61 79.24
CA ARG A 12 -15.50 -34.34 78.02
C ARG A 12 -15.29 -33.36 76.85
N THR A 13 -14.03 -33.09 76.57
CA THR A 13 -13.56 -32.43 75.35
C THR A 13 -13.59 -33.40 74.17
N THR A 14 -14.25 -33.03 73.07
CA THR A 14 -14.04 -33.65 71.75
C THR A 14 -13.66 -32.58 70.74
N ARG A 15 -12.39 -32.61 70.31
CA ARG A 15 -11.85 -31.86 69.17
C ARG A 15 -12.40 -32.44 67.86
N PRO A 16 -12.72 -31.65 66.83
CA PRO A 16 -12.69 -32.14 65.46
C PRO A 16 -11.26 -32.06 64.94
N ARG A 17 -10.70 -33.24 64.61
CA ARG A 17 -9.39 -33.42 63.98
C ARG A 17 -9.40 -32.90 62.54
N ALA A 18 -8.31 -32.21 62.21
CA ALA A 18 -7.81 -32.04 60.85
C ALA A 18 -7.73 -33.39 60.12
N ARG A 19 -8.18 -33.43 58.85
CA ARG A 19 -7.85 -34.49 57.90
C ARG A 19 -7.01 -33.91 56.78
N SER A 20 -5.89 -34.59 56.55
CA SER A 20 -4.85 -34.27 55.59
C SER A 20 -5.28 -34.53 54.16
N ALA A 21 -4.60 -33.82 53.26
CA ALA A 21 -4.50 -34.07 51.85
C ALA A 21 -4.01 -35.49 51.53
N ALA A 22 -4.60 -36.11 50.49
CA ALA A 22 -3.94 -36.89 49.44
C ALA A 22 -5.02 -37.48 48.50
N GLU A 23 -4.94 -37.10 47.22
CA GLU A 23 -5.28 -37.84 46.00
C GLU A 23 -6.50 -38.78 45.94
N SER A 24 -7.44 -38.48 45.03
CA SER A 24 -7.60 -39.23 43.76
C SER A 24 -8.90 -38.81 43.06
N GLY A 25 -8.79 -38.53 41.76
CA GLY A 25 -9.77 -37.76 41.01
C GLY A 25 -10.94 -38.54 40.40
N ARG A 26 -11.97 -37.76 40.06
CA ARG A 26 -12.86 -38.01 38.92
C ARG A 26 -13.17 -36.66 38.24
N PRO A 27 -12.78 -36.45 36.98
CA PRO A 27 -13.17 -35.26 36.23
C PRO A 27 -14.63 -35.40 35.75
N GLY A 28 -15.42 -34.34 35.89
CA GLY A 28 -16.70 -34.19 35.19
C GLY A 28 -16.50 -34.21 33.67
N PRO A 29 -17.55 -34.47 32.87
CA PRO A 29 -17.40 -34.76 31.46
C PRO A 29 -16.94 -33.52 30.69
N THR A 30 -15.63 -33.39 30.53
CA THR A 30 -15.04 -32.68 29.41
C THR A 30 -15.44 -33.45 28.17
N LEU A 31 -16.31 -32.87 27.34
CA LEU A 31 -16.53 -33.32 25.97
C LEU A 31 -15.18 -33.26 25.25
N GLY A 32 -14.49 -34.40 25.27
CA GLY A 32 -13.18 -34.61 24.69
C GLY A 32 -13.27 -34.43 23.19
N PHE A 33 -12.48 -33.49 22.67
CA PHE A 33 -12.12 -33.49 21.26
C PHE A 33 -10.86 -34.36 21.08
N PRO A 34 -10.91 -35.52 20.40
CA PRO A 34 -9.71 -36.06 19.79
C PRO A 34 -9.47 -35.29 18.48
N ARG A 35 -8.89 -34.08 18.57
CA ARG A 35 -8.56 -33.23 17.40
C ARG A 35 -7.06 -33.06 17.15
N VAL A 36 -6.24 -33.79 17.90
CA VAL A 36 -4.79 -33.55 18.02
C VAL A 36 -3.96 -34.13 16.86
N PRO A 37 -4.23 -35.35 16.32
CA PRO A 37 -3.51 -35.83 15.14
C PRO A 37 -3.92 -35.08 13.88
N ALA A 38 -5.22 -34.80 13.70
CA ALA A 38 -5.75 -34.22 12.48
C ALA A 38 -5.18 -32.82 12.15
N ALA A 39 -4.99 -31.92 13.13
CA ALA A 39 -4.47 -30.58 12.84
C ALA A 39 -2.97 -30.60 12.46
N ALA A 40 -2.17 -31.47 13.08
CA ALA A 40 -0.76 -31.65 12.74
C ALA A 40 -0.59 -32.43 11.42
N ILE A 41 -1.43 -33.43 11.17
CA ILE A 41 -1.48 -34.20 9.92
C ILE A 41 -1.98 -33.32 8.77
N VAL A 42 -3.01 -32.50 8.97
CA VAL A 42 -3.52 -31.56 7.95
C VAL A 42 -2.51 -30.44 7.70
N GLY A 43 -1.88 -29.88 8.73
CA GLY A 43 -0.79 -28.91 8.57
C GLY A 43 0.42 -29.52 7.84
N GLY A 44 0.82 -30.73 8.21
CA GLY A 44 1.88 -31.49 7.54
C GLY A 44 1.52 -31.86 6.11
N ALA A 45 0.27 -32.25 5.83
CA ALA A 45 -0.23 -32.57 4.50
C ALA A 45 -0.34 -31.33 3.62
N ILE A 46 -0.72 -30.17 4.16
CA ILE A 46 -0.73 -28.89 3.43
C ILE A 46 0.71 -28.49 3.07
N CYS A 47 1.66 -28.66 4.00
CA CYS A 47 3.08 -28.44 3.72
C CYS A 47 3.62 -29.45 2.70
N ALA A 48 3.24 -30.73 2.77
CA ALA A 48 3.68 -31.76 1.84
C ALA A 48 3.06 -31.57 0.44
N VAL A 49 1.78 -31.20 0.35
CA VAL A 49 1.11 -30.83 -0.91
C VAL A 49 1.75 -29.59 -1.50
N TYR A 50 2.13 -28.60 -0.67
CA TYR A 50 2.91 -27.46 -1.12
C TYR A 50 4.28 -27.91 -1.65
N TRP A 51 5.04 -28.72 -0.91
CA TRP A 51 6.37 -29.19 -1.32
C TRP A 51 6.35 -30.02 -2.62
N VAL A 52 5.47 -31.03 -2.72
CA VAL A 52 5.33 -31.86 -3.93
C VAL A 52 4.96 -30.97 -5.12
N ARG A 53 4.01 -30.06 -4.93
CA ARG A 53 3.50 -29.23 -6.00
C ARG A 53 4.46 -28.12 -6.43
N PHE A 54 5.16 -27.53 -5.48
CA PHE A 54 6.14 -26.47 -5.68
C PHE A 54 7.30 -26.94 -6.56
N PHE A 55 7.61 -28.25 -6.59
CA PHE A 55 8.60 -28.82 -7.52
C PHE A 55 8.03 -29.35 -8.84
N THR A 56 6.71 -29.52 -8.94
CA THR A 56 6.05 -30.10 -10.13
C THR A 56 5.35 -29.08 -11.03
N CYS A 57 5.22 -27.80 -10.64
CA CYS A 57 4.65 -26.76 -11.52
C CYS A 57 5.70 -26.29 -12.55
N ASP A 58 5.48 -26.48 -13.85
CA ASP A 58 6.37 -25.91 -14.88
C ASP A 58 6.02 -24.46 -15.17
N ASN A 59 6.73 -23.55 -14.52
CA ASN A 59 6.81 -22.14 -14.91
C ASN A 59 8.23 -21.59 -14.60
N GLU A 60 8.57 -20.42 -15.16
CA GLU A 60 9.90 -19.80 -15.00
C GLU A 60 10.29 -19.58 -13.54
N ARG A 61 9.32 -19.27 -12.67
CA ARG A 61 9.55 -19.10 -11.23
C ARG A 61 9.85 -20.42 -10.53
N THR A 62 9.21 -21.52 -10.90
CA THR A 62 9.56 -22.86 -10.40
C THR A 62 10.93 -23.29 -10.90
N ALA A 63 11.33 -22.90 -12.12
CA ALA A 63 12.70 -23.12 -12.59
C ALA A 63 13.72 -22.36 -11.71
N PHE A 64 13.42 -21.12 -11.31
CA PHE A 64 14.21 -20.38 -10.33
C PHE A 64 14.25 -21.07 -8.96
N TYR A 65 13.12 -21.52 -8.45
CA TYR A 65 13.05 -22.26 -7.17
C TYR A 65 13.75 -23.63 -7.19
N ARG A 66 13.73 -24.33 -8.34
CA ARG A 66 14.49 -25.57 -8.57
C ARG A 66 16.00 -25.30 -8.55
N ARG A 67 16.46 -24.18 -9.12
CA ARG A 67 17.85 -23.70 -8.91
C ARG A 67 18.12 -23.41 -7.43
N LEU A 68 17.13 -22.85 -6.73
CA LEU A 68 17.24 -22.52 -5.31
C LEU A 68 17.42 -23.71 -4.38
N LEU A 69 16.79 -24.84 -4.70
CA LEU A 69 17.08 -26.11 -4.03
C LEU A 69 18.52 -26.56 -4.22
N GLY A 70 19.13 -26.28 -5.38
CA GLY A 70 20.55 -26.52 -5.62
C GLY A 70 21.42 -25.71 -4.66
N TYR A 71 21.04 -24.46 -4.37
CA TYR A 71 21.76 -23.61 -3.43
C TYR A 71 21.65 -24.03 -1.95
N PHE A 72 20.62 -24.81 -1.57
CA PHE A 72 20.58 -25.41 -0.23
C PHE A 72 21.80 -26.31 0.04
N TRP A 73 22.41 -26.84 -1.02
CA TRP A 73 23.63 -27.64 -0.97
C TRP A 73 24.91 -26.82 -1.22
N ILE A 74 24.79 -25.56 -1.64
CA ILE A 74 25.92 -24.65 -1.94
C ILE A 74 25.55 -23.21 -1.50
N PRO A 75 25.57 -22.89 -0.19
CA PRO A 75 25.20 -21.57 0.31
C PRO A 75 26.04 -20.42 -0.28
N ASP A 76 27.31 -20.69 -0.57
CA ASP A 76 28.23 -19.71 -1.16
C ASP A 76 27.80 -19.27 -2.57
N ALA A 77 27.21 -20.18 -3.34
CA ALA A 77 26.70 -19.85 -4.68
C ALA A 77 25.47 -18.94 -4.60
N LEU A 78 24.56 -19.17 -3.65
CA LEU A 78 23.42 -18.25 -3.44
C LEU A 78 23.89 -16.87 -2.96
N ALA A 79 24.87 -16.82 -2.07
CA ALA A 79 25.42 -15.56 -1.60
C ALA A 79 26.08 -14.78 -2.76
N SER A 80 26.85 -15.47 -3.62
CA SER A 80 27.44 -14.88 -4.83
C SER A 80 26.36 -14.37 -5.79
N ASP A 81 25.34 -15.18 -6.10
CA ASP A 81 24.29 -14.79 -7.04
C ASP A 81 23.44 -13.63 -6.49
N LEU A 82 23.10 -13.64 -5.19
CA LEU A 82 22.43 -12.52 -4.54
C LEU A 82 23.29 -11.27 -4.56
N PHE A 83 24.60 -11.40 -4.31
CA PHE A 83 25.52 -10.27 -4.40
C PHE A 83 25.55 -9.70 -5.82
N ASP A 84 25.66 -10.54 -6.85
CA ASP A 84 25.69 -10.10 -8.25
C ASP A 84 24.37 -9.43 -8.67
N MET A 85 23.23 -9.96 -8.21
CA MET A 85 21.93 -9.33 -8.44
C MET A 85 21.81 -7.99 -7.71
N TRP A 86 22.27 -7.90 -6.45
CA TRP A 86 22.09 -6.70 -5.64
C TRP A 86 23.09 -5.59 -5.94
N SER A 87 24.28 -5.93 -6.41
CA SER A 87 25.39 -5.02 -6.73
C SER A 87 25.56 -4.76 -8.22
N ASP A 88 24.72 -5.34 -9.08
CA ASP A 88 24.91 -5.30 -10.53
C ASP A 88 26.30 -5.86 -10.92
N GLY A 89 26.67 -6.99 -10.32
CA GLY A 89 27.88 -7.76 -10.61
C GLY A 89 29.21 -7.08 -10.22
N SER A 90 29.20 -5.99 -9.45
CA SER A 90 30.44 -5.29 -9.11
C SER A 90 30.42 -4.59 -7.74
N TRP A 91 31.50 -4.79 -6.98
CA TRP A 91 31.78 -4.03 -5.75
C TRP A 91 31.90 -2.52 -5.99
N SER A 92 32.33 -2.08 -7.18
CA SER A 92 32.44 -0.65 -7.49
C SER A 92 31.08 0.07 -7.59
N HIS A 93 29.99 -0.68 -7.75
CA HIS A 93 28.64 -0.14 -7.81
C HIS A 93 28.02 0.01 -6.42
N VAL A 94 28.62 -0.60 -5.38
CA VAL A 94 28.05 -0.67 -4.03
C VAL A 94 28.10 0.70 -3.37
N HIS A 95 26.93 1.30 -3.18
CA HIS A 95 26.76 2.58 -2.51
C HIS A 95 25.36 2.65 -1.89
N VAL A 96 25.26 2.40 -0.58
CA VAL A 96 23.97 2.33 0.16
C VAL A 96 23.70 3.56 1.04
N THR A 97 24.72 4.39 1.26
CA THR A 97 24.66 5.58 2.14
C THR A 97 23.81 6.71 1.55
N ASP A 98 23.65 6.74 0.23
CA ASP A 98 22.73 7.66 -0.48
C ASP A 98 21.24 7.47 -0.12
N ARG A 99 20.88 6.35 0.51
CA ARG A 99 19.52 6.10 1.02
C ARG A 99 19.29 6.73 2.40
N ILE A 100 20.35 7.14 3.11
CA ILE A 100 20.22 7.75 4.46
C ILE A 100 19.35 9.02 4.42
N PRO A 101 19.57 9.99 3.51
CA PRO A 101 18.71 11.17 3.41
C PRO A 101 17.27 10.81 3.04
N VAL A 102 17.07 9.88 2.11
CA VAL A 102 15.74 9.40 1.67
C VAL A 102 14.95 8.83 2.85
N ILE A 103 15.56 7.92 3.61
CA ILE A 103 14.96 7.31 4.79
C ILE A 103 14.75 8.36 5.89
N GLY A 104 15.71 9.28 6.08
CA GLY A 104 15.62 10.36 7.07
C GLY A 104 14.40 11.26 6.85
N ILE A 105 14.15 11.68 5.61
CA ILE A 105 12.97 12.49 5.25
C ILE A 105 11.68 11.71 5.50
N ALA A 106 11.61 10.44 5.09
CA ALA A 106 10.44 9.60 5.32
C ALA A 106 10.13 9.42 6.82
N LEU A 107 11.16 9.19 7.64
CA LEU A 107 11.02 9.08 9.10
C LEU A 107 10.55 10.40 9.72
N ALA A 108 11.01 11.55 9.22
CA ALA A 108 10.54 12.86 9.68
C ALA A 108 9.06 13.07 9.40
N ILE A 109 8.60 12.75 8.19
CA ILE A 109 7.18 12.82 7.80
C ILE A 109 6.32 11.94 8.72
N LEU A 110 6.73 10.68 8.91
CA LEU A 110 6.05 9.74 9.80
C LEU A 110 6.04 10.22 11.27
N GLY A 111 7.13 10.82 11.73
CA GLY A 111 7.23 11.39 13.08
C GLY A 111 6.23 12.53 13.30
N VAL A 112 6.13 13.45 12.34
CA VAL A 112 5.13 14.54 12.37
C VAL A 112 3.72 13.96 12.30
N ALA A 113 3.48 12.93 11.47
CA ALA A 113 2.18 12.29 11.36
C ALA A 113 1.75 11.67 12.70
N ILE A 114 2.59 10.82 13.30
CA ILE A 114 2.32 10.19 14.59
C ILE A 114 2.03 11.24 15.67
N ALA A 115 2.78 12.33 15.70
CA ALA A 115 2.57 13.38 16.69
C ALA A 115 1.26 14.13 16.49
N ALA A 116 0.98 14.55 15.24
CA ALA A 116 -0.27 15.22 14.88
C ALA A 116 -1.47 14.32 15.18
N GLY A 117 -1.47 13.08 14.70
CA GLY A 117 -2.57 12.15 14.94
C GLY A 117 -2.76 11.81 16.41
N GLY A 118 -1.69 11.79 17.21
CA GLY A 118 -1.78 11.61 18.67
C GLY A 118 -2.60 12.68 19.39
N LEU A 119 -2.69 13.89 18.83
CA LEU A 119 -3.56 14.98 19.33
C LEU A 119 -5.04 14.69 19.07
N PHE A 120 -5.35 14.04 17.95
CA PHE A 120 -6.72 13.79 17.49
C PHE A 120 -7.32 12.47 17.98
N ILE A 121 -6.57 11.60 18.67
CA ILE A 121 -7.12 10.37 19.26
C ILE A 121 -8.04 10.71 20.45
N PRO A 122 -9.35 10.38 20.40
CA PRO A 122 -10.27 10.62 21.51
C PRO A 122 -9.82 9.90 22.78
N LYS A 123 -9.84 10.58 23.94
CA LYS A 123 -9.37 10.01 25.21
C LYS A 123 -10.06 8.67 25.55
N ARG A 124 -11.36 8.57 25.29
CA ARG A 124 -12.16 7.35 25.55
C ARG A 124 -11.74 6.17 24.67
N CYS A 125 -11.23 6.43 23.47
CA CYS A 125 -10.72 5.39 22.58
C CYS A 125 -9.36 4.83 23.03
N ARG A 126 -8.60 5.54 23.88
CA ARG A 126 -7.27 5.13 24.34
C ARG A 126 -7.30 3.95 25.31
N SER A 127 -8.40 3.79 26.05
CA SER A 127 -8.53 2.75 27.06
C SER A 127 -8.46 1.34 26.44
N GLY A 128 -7.62 0.48 27.02
CA GLY A 128 -7.40 -0.90 26.55
C GLY A 128 -6.59 -1.01 25.26
N LEU A 129 -5.98 0.08 24.76
CA LEU A 129 -5.05 0.03 23.63
C LEU A 129 -3.61 -0.12 24.09
N GLY A 130 -2.84 -0.93 23.38
CA GLY A 130 -1.39 -1.05 23.60
C GLY A 130 -0.63 0.13 22.97
N THR A 131 0.63 0.33 23.35
CA THR A 131 1.44 1.45 22.82
C THR A 131 1.68 1.36 21.32
N ALA A 132 2.03 0.20 20.79
CA ALA A 132 2.23 0.02 19.35
C ALA A 132 0.95 0.33 18.56
N GLU A 133 -0.20 -0.08 19.07
CA GLU A 133 -1.49 0.19 18.46
C GLU A 133 -1.88 1.66 18.55
N LEU A 134 -1.62 2.33 19.68
CA LEU A 134 -1.80 3.77 19.81
C LEU A 134 -0.92 4.53 18.80
N LEU A 135 0.31 4.09 18.59
CA LEU A 135 1.21 4.67 17.58
C LEU A 135 0.70 4.40 16.16
N ALA A 136 0.20 3.20 15.86
CA ALA A 136 -0.38 2.87 14.56
C ALA A 136 -1.66 3.67 14.25
N ILE A 137 -2.55 3.84 15.24
CA ILE A 137 -3.74 4.68 15.13
C ILE A 137 -3.32 6.15 14.96
N ALA A 138 -2.34 6.62 15.73
CA ALA A 138 -1.84 7.98 15.61
C ALA A 138 -1.21 8.23 14.23
N ALA A 139 -0.41 7.29 13.72
CA ALA A 139 0.16 7.36 12.38
C ALA A 139 -0.95 7.45 11.33
N GLY A 140 -1.95 6.57 11.38
CA GLY A 140 -3.07 6.59 10.43
C GLY A 140 -3.87 7.89 10.46
N ILE A 141 -4.18 8.43 11.64
CA ILE A 141 -4.87 9.72 11.74
C ILE A 141 -4.00 10.85 11.19
N GLY A 142 -2.72 10.88 11.60
CA GLY A 142 -1.77 11.90 11.20
C GLY A 142 -1.52 11.96 9.71
N LEU A 143 -1.32 10.80 9.07
CA LEU A 143 -1.09 10.70 7.64
C LEU A 143 -2.29 11.20 6.84
N GLN A 144 -3.52 10.92 7.29
CA GLN A 144 -4.72 11.48 6.64
C GLN A 144 -4.85 12.99 6.85
N VAL A 145 -4.61 13.48 8.09
CA VAL A 145 -4.68 14.92 8.38
C VAL A 145 -3.63 15.68 7.56
N GLN A 146 -2.41 15.15 7.47
CA GLN A 146 -1.37 15.68 6.59
C GLN A 146 -1.84 15.68 5.13
N SER A 147 -2.34 14.55 4.62
CA SER A 147 -2.85 14.42 3.24
C SER A 147 -3.86 15.52 2.89
N LEU A 148 -4.82 15.78 3.78
CA LEU A 148 -5.82 16.83 3.58
C LEU A 148 -5.25 18.24 3.69
N ALA A 149 -4.27 18.46 4.57
CA ALA A 149 -3.58 19.75 4.66
C ALA A 149 -2.77 20.04 3.39
N ILE A 150 -2.06 19.03 2.86
CA ILE A 150 -1.30 19.11 1.61
C ILE A 150 -2.25 19.44 0.46
N LEU A 151 -3.38 18.75 0.38
CA LEU A 151 -4.43 19.03 -0.62
C LEU A 151 -4.92 20.49 -0.52
N GLY A 152 -5.27 20.95 0.69
CA GLY A 152 -5.78 22.31 0.90
C GLY A 152 -4.76 23.40 0.54
N ILE A 153 -3.51 23.24 1.00
CA ILE A 153 -2.40 24.15 0.68
C ILE A 153 -2.10 24.14 -0.82
N GLY A 154 -2.10 22.96 -1.44
CA GLY A 154 -1.83 22.79 -2.85
C GLY A 154 -2.88 23.43 -3.74
N LEU A 155 -4.17 23.29 -3.39
CA LEU A 155 -5.26 23.96 -4.10
C LEU A 155 -5.21 25.48 -3.94
N ALA A 156 -4.67 25.98 -2.83
CA ALA A 156 -4.43 27.41 -2.61
C ALA A 156 -3.13 27.94 -3.27
N GLY A 157 -2.36 27.08 -3.94
CA GLY A 157 -1.10 27.44 -4.61
C GLY A 157 0.10 27.59 -3.70
N GLY A 158 0.06 26.99 -2.51
CA GLY A 158 1.10 27.13 -1.48
C GLY A 158 2.17 26.04 -1.48
N LEU A 159 2.34 25.22 -2.53
CA LEU A 159 3.32 24.11 -2.49
C LEU A 159 4.77 24.62 -2.48
N ARG A 160 5.04 25.75 -3.14
CA ARG A 160 6.39 26.37 -3.14
C ARG A 160 6.80 26.92 -1.78
N THR A 161 5.83 27.30 -0.95
CA THR A 161 6.05 27.81 0.41
C THR A 161 5.75 26.76 1.46
N MET A 162 5.61 25.50 1.06
CA MET A 162 5.18 24.42 1.95
C MET A 162 6.14 24.16 3.11
N TRP A 163 7.43 24.40 2.90
CA TRP A 163 8.46 24.35 3.92
C TRP A 163 8.24 25.34 5.06
N VAL A 164 7.49 26.43 4.84
CA VAL A 164 7.08 27.42 5.87
C VAL A 164 6.06 26.83 6.84
N TRP A 165 5.29 25.84 6.41
CA TRP A 165 4.30 25.12 7.23
C TRP A 165 4.91 23.94 7.99
N SER A 166 6.12 23.50 7.61
CA SER A 166 6.87 22.45 8.31
C SER A 166 7.19 22.81 9.77
N PRO A 167 7.61 24.05 10.11
CA PRO A 167 7.69 24.53 11.49
C PRO A 167 6.38 24.42 12.26
N VAL A 168 5.21 24.61 11.64
CA VAL A 168 3.91 24.43 12.33
C VAL A 168 3.66 22.96 12.65
N GLY A 169 4.07 22.05 11.77
CA GLY A 169 4.10 20.61 12.06
C GLY A 169 5.07 20.25 13.19
N LEU A 170 6.24 20.89 13.24
CA LEU A 170 7.23 20.73 14.32
C LEU A 170 6.79 21.37 15.64
N VAL A 171 6.05 22.48 15.59
CA VAL A 171 5.40 23.10 16.76
C VAL A 171 4.26 22.23 17.24
N ALA A 172 3.42 21.68 16.36
CA ALA A 172 2.40 20.69 16.72
C ALA A 172 3.02 19.42 17.32
N LEU A 173 4.18 18.98 16.82
CA LEU A 173 4.99 17.91 17.41
C LEU A 173 5.49 18.30 18.82
N GLY A 174 6.06 19.49 18.97
CA GLY A 174 6.50 20.02 20.27
C GLY A 174 5.35 20.19 21.27
N TRP A 175 4.19 20.65 20.80
CA TRP A 175 2.97 20.81 21.57
C TRP A 175 2.37 19.45 21.94
N ALA A 176 2.34 18.47 21.04
CA ALA A 176 1.92 17.09 21.33
C ALA A 176 2.83 16.42 22.36
N ILE A 177 4.15 16.64 22.27
CA ILE A 177 5.13 16.18 23.27
C ILE A 177 4.88 16.87 24.62
N ARG A 178 4.58 18.18 24.62
CA ARG A 178 4.35 18.98 25.83
C ARG A 178 3.01 18.71 26.49
N PHE A 179 1.93 18.51 25.73
CA PHE A 179 0.60 18.13 26.24
C PHE A 179 0.58 16.68 26.75
N ARG A 180 1.53 15.84 26.30
CA ARG A 180 1.77 14.53 26.91
C ARG A 180 2.56 14.60 28.21
N LYS A 181 3.33 15.67 28.50
CA LYS A 181 4.07 15.84 29.78
C LYS A 181 3.17 16.04 31.00
N THR A 182 1.87 16.27 30.85
CA THR A 182 0.92 16.22 31.97
C THR A 182 0.48 14.80 32.34
N ASP A 183 0.85 13.77 31.56
CA ASP A 183 0.78 12.36 31.96
C ASP A 183 1.68 11.47 31.08
N THR A 184 3.01 11.64 31.17
CA THR A 184 4.00 10.81 30.43
C THR A 184 4.28 9.47 31.11
N SER A 185 3.67 9.19 32.26
CA SER A 185 3.79 7.93 32.99
C SER A 185 3.52 6.70 32.09
N PRO A 186 2.50 6.68 31.21
CA PRO A 186 2.17 5.52 30.39
C PRO A 186 3.16 5.26 29.24
N ILE A 187 3.79 6.28 28.66
CA ILE A 187 4.70 6.10 27.50
C ILE A 187 6.09 5.68 27.97
N ARG A 188 6.60 6.28 29.05
CA ARG A 188 7.88 5.86 29.66
C ARG A 188 7.75 4.50 30.34
N SER A 189 6.63 4.24 31.03
CA SER A 189 6.35 2.91 31.57
C SER A 189 6.08 1.90 30.44
N ALA A 190 5.45 2.28 29.33
CA ALA A 190 5.32 1.40 28.18
C ALA A 190 6.60 1.22 27.38
N TRP A 191 7.55 2.16 27.36
CA TRP A 191 8.88 1.95 26.77
C TRP A 191 9.73 1.05 27.67
N ARG A 192 9.58 1.18 29.00
CA ARG A 192 10.19 0.28 29.99
C ARG A 192 9.52 -1.09 30.08
N ALA A 193 8.21 -1.19 29.82
CA ALA A 193 7.45 -2.45 29.76
C ALA A 193 7.49 -3.07 28.36
N ALA A 194 7.70 -2.26 27.32
CA ALA A 194 8.19 -2.64 26.00
C ALA A 194 9.73 -2.67 25.96
N GLN A 195 10.39 -2.78 27.12
CA GLN A 195 11.48 -3.75 27.22
C GLN A 195 10.84 -5.12 27.03
N PHE A 196 10.51 -5.35 25.77
CA PHE A 196 10.05 -6.58 25.23
C PHE A 196 11.01 -7.63 25.76
N ARG A 197 10.50 -8.59 26.52
CA ARG A 197 10.95 -9.96 26.34
C ARG A 197 10.44 -10.41 24.98
N PHE A 198 10.94 -9.76 23.93
CA PHE A 198 10.91 -10.24 22.56
C PHE A 198 11.71 -11.53 22.66
N PRO A 199 11.10 -12.71 22.46
CA PRO A 199 11.93 -13.85 22.14
C PRO A 199 12.71 -13.44 20.90
N ALA A 200 14.03 -13.25 21.00
CA ALA A 200 14.88 -12.80 19.90
C ALA A 200 14.61 -13.61 18.61
N ALA A 201 14.17 -14.86 18.78
CA ALA A 201 13.65 -15.75 17.76
C ALA A 201 12.61 -15.14 16.79
N TRP A 202 11.68 -14.28 17.23
CA TRP A 202 10.68 -13.69 16.32
C TRP A 202 11.25 -12.57 15.45
N TRP A 203 12.26 -11.84 15.95
CA TRP A 203 12.95 -10.83 15.16
C TRP A 203 13.69 -11.45 13.97
N TRP A 204 14.25 -12.65 14.13
CA TRP A 204 14.87 -13.39 13.02
C TRP A 204 13.90 -13.71 11.89
N LEU A 205 12.58 -13.75 12.16
CA LEU A 205 11.56 -13.98 11.13
C LEU A 205 10.95 -12.69 10.58
N ALA A 206 10.75 -11.67 11.44
CA ALA A 206 10.11 -10.43 11.04
C ALA A 206 11.09 -9.41 10.43
N ALA A 207 12.33 -9.32 10.92
CA ALA A 207 13.29 -8.30 10.46
C ALA A 207 13.70 -8.47 8.99
N PRO A 208 14.01 -9.67 8.46
CA PRO A 208 14.42 -9.80 7.07
C PRO A 208 13.41 -9.25 6.06
N PRO A 209 12.10 -9.61 6.07
CA PRO A 209 11.14 -9.04 5.13
C PRO A 209 10.92 -7.53 5.35
N LEU A 210 11.01 -7.03 6.58
CA LEU A 210 10.90 -5.59 6.87
C LEU A 210 12.07 -4.79 6.31
N LEU A 211 13.31 -5.28 6.49
CA LEU A 211 14.51 -4.60 5.98
C LEU A 211 14.56 -4.69 4.46
N LEU A 212 14.23 -5.85 3.89
CA LEU A 212 14.21 -6.04 2.44
C LEU A 212 13.18 -5.11 1.78
N THR A 213 11.96 -5.03 2.32
CA THR A 213 10.94 -4.09 1.81
C THR A 213 11.36 -2.63 1.93
N LEU A 214 11.99 -2.25 3.05
CA LEU A 214 12.53 -0.89 3.22
C LEU A 214 13.60 -0.55 2.17
N MET A 215 14.54 -1.47 1.92
CA MET A 215 15.61 -1.27 0.94
C MET A 215 15.07 -1.23 -0.49
N LEU A 216 14.09 -2.08 -0.82
CA LEU A 216 13.44 -2.07 -2.13
C LEU A 216 12.56 -0.82 -2.34
N ALA A 217 11.86 -0.34 -1.30
CA ALA A 217 11.05 0.88 -1.37
C ALA A 217 11.89 2.13 -1.65
N ALA A 218 13.15 2.14 -1.18
CA ALA A 218 14.10 3.21 -1.44
C ALA A 218 14.72 3.15 -2.85
N LEU A 219 14.45 2.11 -3.64
CA LEU A 219 14.89 2.05 -5.04
C LEU A 219 14.02 2.92 -5.95
N PRO A 220 14.57 3.42 -7.07
CA PRO A 220 13.79 4.13 -8.08
C PRO A 220 12.61 3.31 -8.59
N PRO A 221 11.46 3.96 -8.88
CA PRO A 221 10.27 3.27 -9.38
C PRO A 221 10.58 2.62 -10.74
N TRP A 222 9.98 1.45 -10.98
CA TRP A 222 10.08 0.76 -12.27
C TRP A 222 8.71 0.38 -12.85
N GLU A 223 7.69 0.29 -12.00
CA GLU A 223 6.35 -0.13 -12.40
C GLU A 223 5.62 0.98 -13.18
N PHE A 224 4.73 0.58 -14.10
CA PHE A 224 4.03 1.46 -15.02
C PHE A 224 3.16 2.49 -14.33
N ASP A 225 2.18 2.05 -13.54
CA ASP A 225 1.19 2.90 -12.86
C ASP A 225 1.89 3.89 -11.91
N VAL A 226 2.98 3.44 -11.28
CA VAL A 226 3.76 4.30 -10.37
C VAL A 226 4.39 5.48 -11.10
N ARG A 227 4.94 5.24 -12.29
CA ARG A 227 5.60 6.27 -13.12
C ARG A 227 4.63 7.03 -14.03
N GLU A 228 3.45 6.50 -14.27
CA GLU A 228 2.38 7.19 -15.01
C GLU A 228 1.63 8.18 -14.11
N TYR A 229 1.30 7.81 -12.87
CA TYR A 229 0.48 8.70 -12.04
C TYR A 229 0.77 8.71 -10.53
N HIS A 230 1.21 7.62 -9.89
CA HIS A 230 1.43 7.69 -8.43
C HIS A 230 2.55 8.66 -8.03
N LEU A 231 3.58 8.83 -8.87
CA LEU A 231 4.68 9.78 -8.65
C LEU A 231 4.72 10.91 -9.67
N GLN A 232 4.28 10.65 -10.91
CA GLN A 232 4.28 11.67 -11.96
C GLN A 232 3.28 12.80 -11.68
N VAL A 233 2.07 12.48 -11.21
CA VAL A 233 1.10 13.55 -10.88
C VAL A 233 1.61 14.41 -9.71
N PRO A 234 2.12 13.85 -8.59
CA PRO A 234 2.80 14.64 -7.57
C PRO A 234 3.95 15.49 -8.11
N LYS A 235 4.77 14.95 -9.03
CA LYS A 235 5.87 15.70 -9.66
C LYS A 235 5.35 16.92 -10.41
N GLU A 236 4.30 16.78 -11.22
CA GLU A 236 3.73 17.89 -11.97
C GLU A 236 3.15 18.98 -11.04
N TRP A 237 2.42 18.59 -9.99
CA TRP A 237 1.92 19.56 -9.00
C TRP A 237 3.05 20.23 -8.21
N PHE A 238 4.12 19.50 -7.92
CA PHE A 238 5.31 20.04 -7.28
C PHE A 238 5.98 21.10 -8.16
N GLU A 239 6.21 20.80 -9.44
CA GLU A 239 6.82 21.71 -10.42
C GLU A 239 5.93 22.95 -10.67
N GLU A 240 4.62 22.76 -10.81
CA GLU A 240 3.67 23.87 -10.96
C GLU A 240 3.54 24.69 -9.67
N GLY A 241 3.85 24.11 -8.51
CA GLY A 241 3.69 24.74 -7.21
C GLY A 241 2.25 24.78 -6.69
N ARG A 242 1.33 24.10 -7.37
CA ARG A 242 -0.10 24.05 -7.03
C ARG A 242 -0.76 22.76 -7.54
N ILE A 243 -1.88 22.39 -6.92
CA ILE A 243 -2.71 21.27 -7.39
C ILE A 243 -3.73 21.79 -8.40
N THR A 244 -3.68 21.25 -9.62
CA THR A 244 -4.53 21.64 -10.76
C THR A 244 -5.16 20.43 -11.44
N PHE A 245 -6.09 20.69 -12.36
CA PHE A 245 -6.65 19.69 -13.24
C PHE A 245 -5.63 19.33 -14.34
N LEU A 246 -5.34 18.05 -14.52
CA LEU A 246 -4.42 17.57 -15.56
C LEU A 246 -5.23 17.00 -16.74
N GLU A 247 -5.33 17.74 -17.85
CA GLU A 247 -6.14 17.34 -19.00
C GLU A 247 -5.62 16.11 -19.73
N HIS A 248 -4.31 15.85 -19.59
CA HIS A 248 -3.60 14.76 -20.25
C HIS A 248 -3.48 13.48 -19.40
N ASN A 249 -3.80 13.57 -18.11
CA ASN A 249 -3.69 12.44 -17.18
C ASN A 249 -4.95 12.32 -16.31
N VAL A 250 -5.85 11.41 -16.71
CA VAL A 250 -7.11 11.14 -16.01
C VAL A 250 -6.91 10.82 -14.53
N TYR A 251 -5.86 10.07 -14.18
CA TYR A 251 -5.60 9.59 -12.83
C TYR A 251 -5.23 10.73 -11.88
N GLY A 252 -4.63 11.81 -12.39
CA GLY A 252 -4.35 13.02 -11.59
C GLY A 252 -5.59 13.72 -11.05
N ASN A 253 -6.74 13.40 -11.64
CA ASN A 253 -8.04 13.95 -11.25
C ASN A 253 -8.85 12.97 -10.38
N MET A 254 -8.22 11.89 -9.92
CA MET A 254 -8.78 10.96 -8.91
C MET A 254 -8.26 11.30 -7.50
N PRO A 255 -8.82 10.66 -6.44
CA PRO A 255 -8.25 10.72 -5.10
C PRO A 255 -6.84 10.14 -5.06
N LEU A 256 -5.90 10.92 -4.52
CA LEU A 256 -4.46 10.64 -4.47
C LEU A 256 -3.94 10.84 -3.02
N GLY A 257 -4.71 10.35 -2.05
CA GLY A 257 -4.51 10.62 -0.63
C GLY A 257 -3.20 10.07 -0.05
N ALA A 258 -2.71 8.94 -0.54
CA ALA A 258 -1.43 8.38 -0.09
C ALA A 258 -0.24 9.10 -0.76
N GLU A 259 -0.43 9.50 -2.01
CA GLU A 259 0.53 10.16 -2.90
C GLU A 259 0.81 11.61 -2.45
N MET A 260 -0.10 12.23 -1.71
CA MET A 260 0.18 13.50 -1.00
C MET A 260 1.45 13.39 -0.13
N GLN A 261 1.77 12.22 0.41
CA GLN A 261 3.01 12.02 1.17
C GLN A 261 4.26 12.09 0.29
N ALA A 262 4.18 11.63 -0.96
CA ALA A 262 5.25 11.81 -1.93
C ALA A 262 5.39 13.30 -2.32
N LEU A 263 4.27 13.98 -2.55
CA LEU A 263 4.28 15.43 -2.81
C LEU A 263 4.94 16.21 -1.66
N LEU A 264 4.56 15.92 -0.41
CA LEU A 264 5.19 16.53 0.77
C LEU A 264 6.70 16.25 0.81
N ALA A 265 7.10 15.01 0.55
CA ALA A 265 8.51 14.64 0.53
C ALA A 265 9.31 15.39 -0.55
N MET A 266 8.73 15.63 -1.73
CA MET A 266 9.33 16.47 -2.77
C MET A 266 9.58 17.90 -2.27
N THR A 267 8.63 18.49 -1.53
CA THR A 267 8.80 19.82 -0.94
C THR A 267 9.82 19.90 0.20
N TRP A 268 10.08 18.80 0.91
CA TRP A 268 11.02 18.74 2.03
C TRP A 268 12.44 18.35 1.61
N THR A 269 12.59 17.85 0.39
CA THR A 269 13.88 17.45 -0.15
C THR A 269 14.56 18.67 -0.76
N PRO A 270 15.80 19.02 -0.37
CA PRO A 270 16.51 20.14 -0.96
C PRO A 270 17.16 19.75 -2.30
N GLY A 271 17.47 20.77 -3.11
CA GLY A 271 18.25 20.65 -4.35
C GLY A 271 17.42 20.53 -5.62
N GLU A 272 18.10 20.63 -6.77
CA GLU A 272 17.50 20.61 -8.11
C GLU A 272 16.72 19.32 -8.40
N ARG A 273 17.12 18.20 -7.77
CA ARG A 273 16.49 16.89 -7.91
C ARG A 273 15.60 16.51 -6.74
N SER A 274 15.07 17.53 -6.05
CA SER A 274 14.14 17.39 -4.92
C SER A 274 12.93 16.53 -5.26
N TRP A 275 12.38 16.66 -6.47
CA TRP A 275 11.26 15.84 -6.94
C TRP A 275 11.59 14.34 -6.95
N TRP A 276 12.81 13.97 -7.38
CA TRP A 276 13.20 12.58 -7.56
C TRP A 276 13.51 11.91 -6.22
N TYR A 277 14.42 12.50 -5.43
CA TYR A 277 14.74 12.00 -4.09
C TYR A 277 13.54 12.05 -3.14
N GLY A 278 12.70 13.08 -3.28
CA GLY A 278 11.44 13.19 -2.56
C GLY A 278 10.44 12.10 -2.94
N ALA A 279 10.35 11.72 -4.20
CA ALA A 279 9.53 10.58 -4.63
C ALA A 279 9.99 9.27 -3.98
N LEU A 280 11.30 9.02 -3.88
CA LEU A 280 11.85 7.85 -3.17
C LEU A 280 11.47 7.87 -1.69
N ALA A 281 11.58 9.03 -1.04
CA ALA A 281 11.19 9.18 0.36
C ALA A 281 9.67 8.97 0.53
N GLY A 282 8.87 9.48 -0.42
CA GLY A 282 7.42 9.25 -0.51
C GLY A 282 7.07 7.77 -0.59
N LYS A 283 7.76 7.00 -1.44
CA LYS A 283 7.59 5.53 -1.50
C LYS A 283 7.88 4.85 -0.16
N VAL A 284 8.94 5.29 0.54
CA VAL A 284 9.25 4.77 1.89
C VAL A 284 8.13 5.11 2.90
N VAL A 285 7.49 6.28 2.79
CA VAL A 285 6.30 6.61 3.60
C VAL A 285 5.11 5.72 3.22
N ILE A 286 4.86 5.50 1.93
CA ILE A 286 3.77 4.61 1.44
C ILE A 286 3.99 3.17 1.93
N GLN A 287 5.24 2.69 1.94
CA GLN A 287 5.62 1.39 2.49
C GLN A 287 5.28 1.27 4.00
N ALA A 288 5.37 2.35 4.77
CA ALA A 288 5.12 2.31 6.21
C ALA A 288 3.66 1.96 6.57
N TYR A 289 2.70 2.17 5.66
CA TYR A 289 1.32 1.72 5.85
C TYR A 289 1.23 0.20 6.03
N THR A 290 2.05 -0.58 5.33
CA THR A 290 2.11 -2.03 5.51
C THR A 290 2.54 -2.39 6.94
N TRP A 291 3.43 -1.61 7.55
CA TRP A 291 3.82 -1.82 8.95
C TRP A 291 2.69 -1.45 9.92
N ILE A 292 1.96 -0.36 9.64
CA ILE A 292 0.75 0.02 10.40
C ILE A 292 -0.26 -1.15 10.37
N ALA A 293 -0.54 -1.71 9.19
CA ALA A 293 -1.45 -2.85 9.05
C ALA A 293 -0.98 -4.06 9.89
N ALA A 294 0.30 -4.42 9.82
CA ALA A 294 0.88 -5.53 10.59
C ALA A 294 0.75 -5.33 12.11
N VAL A 295 0.97 -4.12 12.61
CA VAL A 295 0.78 -3.78 14.04
C VAL A 295 -0.68 -3.95 14.45
N ILE A 296 -1.63 -3.51 13.63
CA ILE A 296 -3.06 -3.66 13.92
C ILE A 296 -3.50 -5.13 13.88
N ILE A 297 -3.04 -5.90 12.88
CA ILE A 297 -3.27 -7.36 12.79
C ILE A 297 -2.76 -8.05 14.07
N HIS A 298 -1.51 -7.77 14.47
CA HIS A 298 -0.93 -8.30 15.70
C HIS A 298 -1.76 -7.91 16.94
N ALA A 299 -2.14 -6.64 17.06
CA ALA A 299 -2.92 -6.14 18.20
C ALA A 299 -4.31 -6.78 18.28
N MET A 300 -4.97 -7.02 17.15
CA MET A 300 -6.26 -7.72 17.10
C MET A 300 -6.11 -9.19 17.49
N VAL A 301 -5.13 -9.91 16.96
CA VAL A 301 -4.97 -11.34 17.24
C VAL A 301 -4.50 -11.59 18.68
N SER A 302 -3.55 -10.80 19.19
CA SER A 302 -2.95 -10.99 20.52
C SER A 302 -3.98 -10.99 21.66
N ARG A 303 -5.00 -10.14 21.57
CA ARG A 303 -6.12 -10.06 22.54
C ARG A 303 -7.01 -11.29 22.59
N HIS A 304 -7.08 -12.00 21.48
CA HIS A 304 -8.08 -13.06 21.27
C HIS A 304 -7.47 -14.46 21.18
N ALA A 305 -6.15 -14.54 20.94
CA ALA A 305 -5.47 -15.79 20.58
C ALA A 305 -4.01 -15.88 21.07
N GLY A 306 -3.52 -14.90 21.82
CA GLY A 306 -2.18 -14.90 22.41
C GLY A 306 -1.06 -14.51 21.43
N LEU A 307 0.17 -14.42 21.96
CA LEU A 307 1.33 -13.86 21.24
C LEU A 307 1.81 -14.72 20.07
N PHE A 308 1.78 -16.05 20.21
CA PHE A 308 2.19 -16.95 19.10
C PHE A 308 1.35 -16.70 17.85
N ALA A 309 0.02 -16.72 18.00
CA ALA A 309 -0.92 -16.44 16.93
C ALA A 309 -0.73 -15.05 16.32
N ALA A 310 -0.48 -14.05 17.17
CA ALA A 310 -0.31 -12.67 16.74
C ALA A 310 0.95 -12.46 15.90
N TRP A 311 2.08 -13.03 16.33
CA TRP A 311 3.32 -13.01 15.56
C TRP A 311 3.19 -13.78 14.25
N SER A 312 2.57 -14.96 14.28
CA SER A 312 2.29 -15.73 13.05
C SER A 312 1.46 -14.92 12.05
N ALA A 313 0.39 -14.26 12.50
CA ALA A 313 -0.45 -13.42 11.63
C ALA A 313 0.31 -12.25 11.01
N ALA A 314 1.08 -11.52 11.82
CA ALA A 314 1.86 -10.37 11.35
C ALA A 314 2.97 -10.78 10.39
N ILE A 315 3.70 -11.86 10.68
CA ILE A 315 4.78 -12.35 9.81
C ILE A 315 4.20 -12.85 8.50
N VAL A 316 3.15 -13.68 8.52
CA VAL A 316 2.47 -14.16 7.30
C VAL A 316 2.05 -12.99 6.41
N TYR A 317 1.51 -11.91 6.99
CA TYR A 317 1.17 -10.70 6.23
C TYR A 317 2.41 -10.01 5.65
N LEU A 318 3.43 -9.75 6.48
CA LEU A 318 4.66 -9.04 6.08
C LEU A 318 5.51 -9.82 5.07
N SER A 319 5.44 -11.15 5.08
CA SER A 319 6.15 -12.04 4.15
C SER A 319 5.29 -12.53 2.99
N THR A 320 4.10 -11.97 2.81
CA THR A 320 3.27 -12.20 1.62
C THR A 320 3.89 -11.47 0.42
N PRO A 321 4.25 -12.15 -0.68
CA PRO A 321 4.91 -11.53 -1.83
C PRO A 321 4.15 -10.30 -2.34
N TRP A 322 2.84 -10.39 -2.60
CA TRP A 322 2.04 -9.25 -3.04
C TRP A 322 2.10 -8.03 -2.11
N VAL A 323 2.13 -8.26 -0.79
CA VAL A 323 2.28 -7.18 0.20
C VAL A 323 3.66 -6.53 0.06
N ILE A 324 4.72 -7.33 -0.08
CA ILE A 324 6.08 -6.83 -0.28
C ILE A 324 6.18 -6.05 -1.60
N HIS A 325 5.75 -6.62 -2.72
CA HIS A 325 5.84 -5.99 -4.04
C HIS A 325 5.07 -4.67 -4.11
N ALA A 326 3.79 -4.65 -3.72
CA ALA A 326 2.99 -3.43 -3.76
C ALA A 326 3.65 -2.32 -2.92
N SER A 327 4.17 -2.68 -1.74
CA SER A 327 4.80 -1.71 -0.85
C SER A 327 6.17 -1.24 -1.37
N ALA A 328 6.95 -2.12 -1.99
CA ALA A 328 8.28 -1.82 -2.53
C ALA A 328 8.25 -0.92 -3.77
N ILE A 329 7.28 -1.12 -4.67
CA ILE A 329 7.27 -0.40 -5.95
C ILE A 329 6.59 0.97 -5.86
N GLY A 330 5.78 1.23 -4.83
CA GLY A 330 5.09 2.51 -4.62
C GLY A 330 3.59 2.46 -4.91
N HIS A 331 3.00 1.27 -4.97
CA HIS A 331 1.56 1.08 -5.09
C HIS A 331 0.83 1.43 -3.78
N VAL A 332 -0.40 1.93 -3.88
CA VAL A 332 -1.17 2.42 -2.72
C VAL A 332 -2.10 1.38 -2.09
N GLU A 333 -2.11 0.15 -2.61
CA GLU A 333 -2.87 -0.98 -2.05
C GLU A 333 -2.52 -1.24 -0.57
N GLY A 334 -1.25 -1.05 -0.19
CA GLY A 334 -0.80 -1.14 1.20
C GLY A 334 -1.42 -0.06 2.11
N ALA A 335 -1.61 1.16 1.59
CA ALA A 335 -2.31 2.23 2.31
C ALA A 335 -3.79 1.92 2.51
N VAL A 336 -4.47 1.42 1.47
CA VAL A 336 -5.87 0.97 1.57
C VAL A 336 -6.00 -0.19 2.56
N ALA A 337 -5.09 -1.16 2.53
CA ALA A 337 -5.07 -2.29 3.48
C ALA A 337 -4.88 -1.81 4.94
N ALA A 338 -3.97 -0.86 5.17
CA ALA A 338 -3.73 -0.30 6.50
C ALA A 338 -4.94 0.46 7.06
N TYR A 339 -5.54 1.33 6.25
CA TYR A 339 -6.78 2.01 6.66
C TYR A 339 -7.94 1.03 6.80
N GLY A 340 -7.99 -0.04 6.00
CA GLY A 340 -8.91 -1.15 6.17
C GLY A 340 -8.77 -1.86 7.51
N ALA A 341 -7.53 -2.16 7.93
CA ALA A 341 -7.23 -2.77 9.23
C ALA A 341 -7.63 -1.85 10.38
N LEU A 342 -7.32 -0.56 10.29
CA LEU A 342 -7.70 0.47 11.27
C LEU A 342 -9.23 0.63 11.35
N ALA A 343 -9.92 0.67 10.21
CA ALA A 343 -11.38 0.73 10.12
C ALA A 343 -12.03 -0.52 10.70
N LEU A 344 -11.46 -1.71 10.45
CA LEU A 344 -11.94 -2.97 11.01
C LEU A 344 -11.77 -3.01 12.54
N LEU A 345 -10.62 -2.58 13.06
CA LEU A 345 -10.40 -2.44 14.51
C LEU A 345 -11.41 -1.46 15.13
N ALA A 346 -11.58 -0.28 14.54
CA ALA A 346 -12.52 0.73 15.02
C ALA A 346 -13.98 0.22 14.96
N THR A 347 -14.35 -0.49 13.90
CA THR A 347 -15.66 -1.13 13.73
C THR A 347 -15.90 -2.20 14.79
N ALA A 348 -14.92 -3.08 15.03
CA ALA A 348 -15.00 -4.10 16.07
C ALA A 348 -15.23 -3.44 17.45
N ARG A 349 -14.49 -2.38 17.76
CA ARG A 349 -14.68 -1.61 19.02
C ARG A 349 -16.03 -0.90 19.08
N ALA A 350 -16.51 -0.33 17.97
CA ALA A 350 -17.83 0.28 17.87
C ALA A 350 -18.96 -0.74 18.15
N LEU A 351 -18.73 -2.02 17.83
CA LEU A 351 -19.62 -3.13 18.14
C LEU A 351 -19.43 -3.73 19.56
N GLY A 352 -18.54 -3.15 20.37
CA GLY A 352 -18.20 -3.65 21.71
C GLY A 352 -17.40 -4.96 21.69
N ILE A 353 -16.71 -5.25 20.60
CA ILE A 353 -15.86 -6.43 20.44
C ILE A 353 -14.43 -6.07 20.88
N GLY A 354 -14.05 -6.53 22.07
CA GLY A 354 -12.69 -6.42 22.59
C GLY A 354 -12.56 -5.49 23.80
N GLY A 355 -12.77 -6.04 25.01
CA GLY A 355 -12.53 -5.37 26.28
C GLY A 355 -11.34 -6.00 27.01
N GLY A 356 -10.13 -5.59 26.66
CA GLY A 356 -8.90 -6.01 27.32
C GLY A 356 -7.66 -5.52 26.57
N ALA A 357 -6.68 -4.99 27.31
CA ALA A 357 -5.36 -4.70 26.75
C ALA A 357 -4.70 -6.01 26.26
N PRO A 358 -3.83 -5.97 25.24
CA PRO A 358 -3.02 -7.12 24.87
C PRO A 358 -2.25 -7.63 26.10
N PRO A 359 -2.07 -8.95 26.29
CA PRO A 359 -1.32 -9.47 27.42
C PRO A 359 0.12 -8.91 27.39
N SER A 360 0.48 -8.10 28.38
CA SER A 360 1.85 -7.71 28.65
C SER A 360 2.59 -8.93 29.19
N GLY A 361 3.78 -9.22 28.66
CA GLY A 361 4.57 -10.44 28.96
C GLY A 361 5.12 -10.57 30.40
N SER A 362 4.48 -9.98 31.40
CA SER A 362 4.82 -10.15 32.81
C SER A 362 4.21 -11.45 33.35
N ALA A 363 4.97 -12.53 33.30
CA ALA A 363 4.77 -13.61 34.26
C ALA A 363 5.16 -13.05 35.65
N GLY A 364 4.19 -12.92 36.56
CA GLY A 364 4.45 -12.73 37.99
C GLY A 364 4.06 -11.41 38.66
N GLY A 365 3.06 -10.66 38.17
CA GLY A 365 2.49 -9.52 38.89
C GLY A 365 1.08 -9.83 39.40
N ALA A 366 0.87 -9.77 40.71
CA ALA A 366 -0.45 -9.91 41.35
C ALA A 366 -1.51 -8.99 40.71
N PRO A 367 -2.80 -9.37 40.70
CA PRO A 367 -3.85 -8.55 40.14
C PRO A 367 -3.90 -7.22 40.91
N ILE A 368 -3.64 -6.11 40.22
CA ILE A 368 -3.89 -4.77 40.75
C ILE A 368 -5.37 -4.72 41.13
N ASP A 369 -5.61 -4.35 42.38
CA ASP A 369 -6.89 -4.38 43.05
C ASP A 369 -8.03 -3.86 42.17
N ARG A 370 -9.11 -4.64 42.17
CA ARG A 370 -10.44 -4.19 41.79
C ARG A 370 -10.80 -3.04 42.72
N LEU A 371 -10.81 -1.83 42.18
CA LEU A 371 -11.63 -0.75 42.72
C LEU A 371 -12.70 -0.42 41.67
N ASP A 372 -13.92 -0.33 42.21
CA ASP A 372 -15.18 0.06 41.61
C ASP A 372 -15.94 -1.03 40.83
N SER A 373 -16.34 -2.06 41.58
CA SER A 373 -17.67 -2.66 41.42
C SER A 373 -18.69 -1.67 41.97
N ASP A 374 -19.24 -0.82 41.10
CA ASP A 374 -20.63 -0.32 41.15
C ASP A 374 -20.88 0.56 39.91
N GLY A 375 -21.45 -0.06 38.89
CA GLY A 375 -21.81 0.57 37.62
C GLY A 375 -21.55 -0.38 36.46
N GLU A 376 -22.58 -0.62 35.66
CA GLU A 376 -22.51 -1.30 34.37
C GLU A 376 -21.60 -0.55 33.36
N GLY A 377 -20.30 -0.44 33.64
CA GLY A 377 -19.29 0.18 32.80
C GLY A 377 -18.82 -0.76 31.70
N GLY A 378 -19.75 -1.30 30.92
CA GLY A 378 -19.40 -2.00 29.69
C GLY A 378 -18.57 -1.05 28.81
N TYR A 379 -17.52 -1.57 28.15
CA TYR A 379 -16.83 -0.91 27.03
C TYR A 379 -17.82 -0.71 25.86
N GLY A 380 -18.86 0.08 26.09
CA GLY A 380 -20.04 0.21 25.27
C GLY A 380 -19.75 1.14 24.11
N ARG A 381 -20.05 0.66 22.90
CA ARG A 381 -20.38 1.41 21.67
C ARG A 381 -20.16 2.92 21.78
N THR A 382 -18.90 3.37 21.85
CA THR A 382 -18.63 4.79 22.02
C THR A 382 -18.84 5.48 20.68
N ALA A 383 -19.50 6.64 20.68
CA ALA A 383 -19.67 7.45 19.49
C ALA A 383 -18.30 7.75 18.82
N ASP A 384 -17.25 7.87 19.63
CA ASP A 384 -15.86 8.04 19.20
C ASP A 384 -15.32 6.86 18.36
N ALA A 385 -15.69 5.61 18.68
CA ALA A 385 -15.28 4.44 17.90
C ALA A 385 -15.97 4.39 16.54
N PHE A 386 -17.25 4.79 16.47
CA PHE A 386 -17.95 4.99 15.19
C PHE A 386 -17.29 6.11 14.39
N GLY A 387 -16.90 7.20 15.05
CA GLY A 387 -16.17 8.29 14.43
C GLY A 387 -14.84 7.84 13.81
N LEU A 388 -14.03 7.08 14.54
CA LEU A 388 -12.78 6.53 14.01
C LEU A 388 -13.03 5.56 12.84
N ALA A 389 -14.08 4.73 12.92
CA ALA A 389 -14.43 3.84 11.81
C ALA A 389 -14.78 4.64 10.54
N GLY A 390 -15.57 5.71 10.67
CA GLY A 390 -15.91 6.61 9.57
C GLY A 390 -14.70 7.34 9.01
N PHE A 391 -13.86 7.88 9.90
CA PHE A 391 -12.62 8.57 9.54
C PHE A 391 -11.68 7.67 8.72
N PHE A 392 -11.41 6.45 9.19
CA PHE A 392 -10.50 5.51 8.51
C PHE A 392 -11.12 4.94 7.22
N ALA A 393 -12.43 4.71 7.18
CA ALA A 393 -13.12 4.34 5.95
C ALA A 393 -13.02 5.45 4.89
N GLY A 394 -13.17 6.71 5.29
CA GLY A 394 -12.99 7.86 4.40
C GLY A 394 -11.53 8.07 3.99
N ALA A 395 -10.58 7.84 4.91
CA ALA A 395 -9.15 7.88 4.60
C ALA A 395 -8.77 6.82 3.54
N ALA A 396 -9.30 5.60 3.66
CA ALA A 396 -9.11 4.57 2.63
C ALA A 396 -9.68 5.00 1.26
N ALA A 397 -10.89 5.56 1.24
CA ALA A 397 -11.51 6.09 0.02
C ALA A 397 -10.72 7.25 -0.62
N SER A 398 -10.03 8.04 0.21
CA SER A 398 -9.16 9.12 -0.26
C SER A 398 -7.90 8.62 -0.95
N CYS A 399 -7.44 7.40 -0.66
CA CYS A 399 -6.29 6.77 -1.34
C CYS A 399 -6.68 6.16 -2.69
N LYS A 400 -7.88 5.56 -2.80
CA LYS A 400 -8.34 4.91 -4.05
C LYS A 400 -9.85 4.67 -4.01
N TYR A 401 -10.55 4.91 -5.12
CA TYR A 401 -12.00 4.67 -5.20
C TYR A 401 -12.41 3.22 -4.90
N THR A 402 -11.55 2.24 -5.21
CA THR A 402 -11.82 0.82 -4.91
C THR A 402 -12.05 0.58 -3.41
N ALA A 403 -11.53 1.43 -2.52
CA ALA A 403 -11.78 1.35 -1.08
C ALA A 403 -13.24 1.63 -0.69
N LEU A 404 -14.04 2.31 -1.53
CA LEU A 404 -15.49 2.42 -1.32
C LEU A 404 -16.13 1.03 -1.28
N VAL A 405 -15.63 0.11 -2.11
CA VAL A 405 -16.12 -1.26 -2.22
C VAL A 405 -15.43 -2.18 -1.22
N PHE A 406 -14.12 -2.03 -1.00
CA PHE A 406 -13.35 -2.95 -0.16
C PHE A 406 -13.33 -2.61 1.33
N ILE A 407 -13.59 -1.35 1.70
CA ILE A 407 -13.51 -0.88 3.08
C ILE A 407 -14.85 -0.29 3.52
N VAL A 408 -15.36 0.71 2.79
CA VAL A 408 -16.56 1.46 3.21
C VAL A 408 -17.79 0.57 3.21
N LEU A 409 -18.05 -0.14 2.12
CA LEU A 409 -19.20 -1.05 2.01
C LEU A 409 -19.20 -2.15 3.09
N PRO A 410 -18.12 -2.95 3.27
CA PRO A 410 -18.04 -3.89 4.38
C PRO A 410 -18.22 -3.27 5.76
N CYS A 411 -17.67 -2.07 5.99
CA CYS A 411 -17.83 -1.34 7.26
C CYS A 411 -19.30 -1.02 7.53
N VAL A 412 -19.99 -0.40 6.56
CA VAL A 412 -21.41 -0.04 6.67
C VAL A 412 -22.28 -1.28 6.85
N LEU A 413 -22.07 -2.32 6.04
CA LEU A 413 -22.84 -3.56 6.16
C LEU A 413 -22.60 -4.26 7.49
N THR A 414 -21.37 -4.25 8.00
CA THR A 414 -21.03 -4.85 9.30
C THR A 414 -21.68 -4.10 10.46
N LEU A 415 -21.72 -2.77 10.41
CA LEU A 415 -22.43 -1.95 11.39
C LEU A 415 -23.95 -2.16 11.34
N ALA A 416 -24.48 -2.60 10.19
CA ALA A 416 -25.89 -2.92 10.00
C ALA A 416 -26.27 -4.40 10.27
N TRP A 417 -25.32 -5.34 10.27
CA TRP A 417 -25.54 -6.80 10.38
C TRP A 417 -25.97 -7.26 11.80
N PRO A 418 -26.89 -8.24 11.91
CA PRO A 418 -28.16 -8.09 12.59
C PRO A 418 -27.97 -8.00 14.10
N ARG A 419 -28.49 -6.90 14.65
CA ARG A 419 -28.61 -6.56 16.08
C ARG A 419 -27.35 -5.97 16.70
N PRO A 420 -27.06 -4.72 16.31
CA PRO A 420 -27.29 -3.62 17.25
C PRO A 420 -28.15 -2.52 16.63
N ARG A 421 -29.11 -1.96 17.38
CA ARG A 421 -29.64 -0.62 17.07
C ARG A 421 -28.46 0.36 17.20
N VAL A 422 -27.84 0.72 16.08
CA VAL A 422 -26.82 1.77 16.03
C VAL A 422 -27.53 3.09 16.32
N PRO A 423 -27.13 3.85 17.34
CA PRO A 423 -27.75 5.15 17.61
C PRO A 423 -27.59 6.07 16.39
N LEU A 424 -28.64 6.81 16.01
CA LEU A 424 -28.59 7.74 14.87
C LEU A 424 -27.45 8.76 15.01
N ARG A 425 -27.19 9.21 16.25
CA ARG A 425 -26.03 10.06 16.58
C ARG A 425 -24.70 9.42 16.19
N SER A 426 -24.51 8.12 16.48
CA SER A 426 -23.28 7.41 16.14
C SER A 426 -23.11 7.23 14.64
N LEU A 427 -24.21 6.96 13.92
CA LEU A 427 -24.21 6.94 12.46
C LEU A 427 -23.90 8.32 11.88
N GLY A 428 -24.50 9.39 12.43
CA GLY A 428 -24.20 10.76 12.04
C GLY A 428 -22.73 11.12 12.24
N ILE A 429 -22.11 10.71 13.36
CA ILE A 429 -20.69 10.92 13.62
C ILE A 429 -19.80 10.11 12.65
N PHE A 430 -20.17 8.86 12.37
CA PHE A 430 -19.49 8.05 11.35
C PHE A 430 -19.51 8.77 9.99
N LEU A 431 -20.68 9.20 9.54
CA LEU A 431 -20.85 9.87 8.24
C LEU A 431 -20.12 11.22 8.20
N ALA A 432 -20.17 11.99 9.29
CA ALA A 432 -19.49 13.28 9.37
C ALA A 432 -17.97 13.11 9.26
N LEU A 433 -17.37 12.14 9.96
CA LEU A 433 -15.92 11.92 9.88
C LEU A 433 -15.50 11.19 8.59
N PHE A 434 -16.37 10.36 8.01
CA PHE A 434 -16.17 9.86 6.65
C PHE A 434 -16.11 11.00 5.63
N ALA A 435 -17.09 11.92 5.68
CA ALA A 435 -17.16 13.08 4.81
C ALA A 435 -16.00 14.06 5.05
N ALA A 436 -15.55 14.24 6.30
CA ALA A 436 -14.37 15.07 6.60
C ALA A 436 -13.08 14.48 5.99
N SER A 437 -12.96 13.15 5.96
CA SER A 437 -11.77 12.48 5.39
C SER A 437 -11.79 12.40 3.86
N PHE A 438 -12.94 12.13 3.24
CA PHE A 438 -13.04 11.87 1.81
C PHE A 438 -13.66 13.04 1.01
N GLY A 439 -14.58 13.78 1.61
CA GLY A 439 -15.30 14.90 0.99
C GLY A 439 -14.41 15.97 0.35
N PRO A 440 -13.25 16.37 0.92
CA PRO A 440 -12.36 17.33 0.27
C PRO A 440 -11.91 16.91 -1.13
N TRP A 441 -11.71 15.61 -1.37
CA TRP A 441 -11.39 15.09 -2.71
C TRP A 441 -12.58 15.18 -3.67
N LEU A 442 -13.79 14.94 -3.18
CA LEU A 442 -15.01 15.12 -3.97
C LEU A 442 -15.22 16.59 -4.33
N VAL A 443 -14.93 17.51 -3.41
CA VAL A 443 -15.00 18.96 -3.64
C VAL A 443 -13.94 19.38 -4.67
N LYS A 444 -12.68 18.91 -4.54
CA LYS A 444 -11.64 19.13 -5.56
C LYS A 444 -12.16 18.72 -6.93
N ASN A 445 -12.66 17.50 -7.06
CA ASN A 445 -13.04 16.94 -8.35
C ASN A 445 -14.27 17.64 -8.94
N ALA A 446 -15.25 17.99 -8.10
CA ALA A 446 -16.39 18.80 -8.52
C ALA A 446 -15.96 20.18 -9.04
N ALA A 447 -15.04 20.85 -8.35
CA ALA A 447 -14.57 22.19 -8.72
C ALA A 447 -13.69 22.19 -9.97
N LEU A 448 -12.77 21.22 -10.08
CA LEU A 448 -11.76 21.19 -11.14
C LEU A 448 -12.22 20.45 -12.40
N ALA A 449 -12.98 19.37 -12.23
CA ALA A 449 -13.40 18.49 -13.31
C ALA A 449 -14.90 18.58 -13.62
N GLY A 450 -15.70 19.28 -12.80
CA GLY A 450 -17.16 19.32 -12.93
C GLY A 450 -17.86 18.03 -12.48
N ASN A 451 -17.12 17.05 -11.94
CA ASN A 451 -17.65 15.76 -11.50
C ASN A 451 -17.02 15.37 -10.15
N PRO A 452 -17.80 15.23 -9.06
CA PRO A 452 -17.26 14.93 -7.73
C PRO A 452 -16.55 13.57 -7.64
N VAL A 453 -16.88 12.62 -8.50
CA VAL A 453 -16.28 11.29 -8.54
C VAL A 453 -15.57 11.02 -9.86
N TYR A 454 -15.03 12.07 -10.50
CA TYR A 454 -14.37 12.00 -11.80
C TYR A 454 -13.37 10.83 -11.92
N PRO A 455 -13.34 10.09 -13.05
CA PRO A 455 -14.27 10.14 -14.19
C PRO A 455 -15.49 9.21 -14.03
N LEU A 456 -15.71 8.65 -12.83
CA LEU A 456 -16.81 7.73 -12.57
C LEU A 456 -18.17 8.45 -12.61
N LEU A 457 -19.25 7.68 -12.78
CA LEU A 457 -20.62 8.21 -12.89
C LEU A 457 -20.77 9.35 -13.92
N TYR A 458 -20.01 9.28 -15.01
CA TYR A 458 -20.03 10.27 -16.09
C TYR A 458 -21.43 10.56 -16.63
N SER A 459 -22.30 9.56 -16.76
CA SER A 459 -23.68 9.74 -17.23
C SER A 459 -24.55 10.61 -16.31
N VAL A 460 -24.13 10.87 -15.07
CA VAL A 460 -24.83 11.68 -14.09
C VAL A 460 -24.23 13.09 -13.99
N PHE A 461 -22.90 13.17 -13.89
CA PHE A 461 -22.21 14.43 -13.61
C PHE A 461 -21.47 15.02 -14.81
N GLY A 462 -21.29 14.27 -15.90
CA GLY A 462 -20.38 14.63 -16.97
C GLY A 462 -18.92 14.63 -16.52
N GLY A 463 -18.12 15.52 -17.10
CA GLY A 463 -16.73 15.74 -16.73
C GLY A 463 -15.98 16.56 -17.77
N ARG A 464 -15.08 17.44 -17.34
CA ARG A 464 -14.16 18.18 -18.22
C ARG A 464 -13.24 17.19 -18.95
N ALA A 465 -12.99 17.43 -20.23
CA ALA A 465 -12.08 16.64 -21.06
C ALA A 465 -12.39 15.12 -21.07
N TRP A 466 -13.67 14.76 -20.94
CA TRP A 466 -14.15 13.38 -20.95
C TRP A 466 -15.40 13.28 -21.83
N ASP A 467 -15.52 12.23 -22.64
CA ASP A 467 -16.64 12.02 -23.55
C ASP A 467 -17.26 10.63 -23.41
N GLU A 468 -18.40 10.40 -24.08
CA GLU A 468 -19.14 9.14 -23.97
C GLU A 468 -18.37 7.95 -24.56
N ALA A 469 -17.60 8.17 -25.64
CA ALA A 469 -16.80 7.12 -26.27
C ALA A 469 -15.69 6.63 -25.32
N THR A 470 -14.99 7.57 -24.69
CA THR A 470 -13.95 7.30 -23.68
C THR A 470 -14.55 6.65 -22.44
N ASN A 471 -15.69 7.15 -21.95
CA ASN A 471 -16.42 6.55 -20.84
C ASN A 471 -16.83 5.09 -21.12
N ALA A 472 -17.30 4.79 -22.33
CA ALA A 472 -17.64 3.43 -22.73
C ALA A 472 -16.42 2.50 -22.74
N ARG A 473 -15.28 2.94 -23.30
CA ARG A 473 -14.00 2.20 -23.25
C ARG A 473 -13.54 1.97 -21.81
N TRP A 474 -13.55 3.03 -20.99
CA TRP A 474 -13.16 2.97 -19.58
C TRP A 474 -14.00 1.94 -18.81
N ARG A 475 -15.32 1.96 -18.97
CA ARG A 475 -16.24 1.02 -18.31
C ARG A 475 -16.01 -0.43 -18.75
N GLU A 476 -15.76 -0.67 -20.03
CA GLU A 476 -15.48 -2.02 -20.52
C GLU A 476 -14.16 -2.55 -19.94
N ALA A 477 -13.11 -1.72 -19.95
CA ALA A 477 -11.78 -2.09 -19.45
C ALA A 477 -11.72 -2.26 -17.92
N HIS A 478 -12.51 -1.52 -17.15
CA HIS A 478 -12.49 -1.59 -15.69
C HIS A 478 -13.58 -2.48 -15.08
N GLY A 479 -14.50 -2.99 -15.90
CA GLY A 479 -15.55 -3.93 -15.48
C GLY A 479 -15.07 -5.39 -15.40
N PRO A 480 -15.90 -6.33 -14.91
CA PRO A 480 -15.54 -7.74 -14.86
C PRO A 480 -15.17 -8.29 -16.24
N PRO A 481 -14.05 -9.02 -16.39
CA PRO A 481 -13.57 -9.43 -17.70
C PRO A 481 -14.54 -10.41 -18.38
N ARG A 482 -14.63 -10.36 -19.71
CA ARG A 482 -15.33 -11.36 -20.51
C ARG A 482 -14.40 -12.54 -20.77
N ALA A 483 -14.89 -13.76 -20.57
CA ALA A 483 -14.16 -14.94 -21.00
C ALA A 483 -14.28 -15.13 -22.53
N ALA A 484 -13.54 -16.10 -23.07
CA ALA A 484 -13.55 -16.42 -24.50
C ALA A 484 -14.95 -16.83 -25.02
N ASP A 485 -15.82 -17.34 -24.15
CA ASP A 485 -17.22 -17.65 -24.44
C ASP A 485 -18.15 -16.41 -24.36
N GLY A 486 -17.58 -15.22 -24.14
CA GLY A 486 -18.31 -13.96 -24.01
C GLY A 486 -18.95 -13.71 -22.64
N HIS A 487 -18.99 -14.72 -21.75
CA HIS A 487 -19.61 -14.59 -20.43
C HIS A 487 -18.66 -13.94 -19.42
N ARG A 488 -19.21 -13.03 -18.61
CA ARG A 488 -18.47 -12.41 -17.48
C ARG A 488 -18.57 -13.22 -16.20
N PHE A 489 -19.61 -14.03 -16.04
CA PHE A 489 -19.93 -14.73 -14.81
C PHE A 489 -20.26 -16.20 -15.11
N GLY A 490 -19.72 -17.11 -14.30
CA GLY A 490 -19.97 -18.54 -14.45
C GLY A 490 -19.01 -19.39 -13.61
N PRO A 491 -19.23 -20.72 -13.55
CA PRO A 491 -18.41 -21.64 -12.75
C PRO A 491 -16.94 -21.65 -13.17
N ARG A 492 -16.65 -21.59 -14.48
CA ARG A 492 -15.28 -21.54 -15.01
C ARG A 492 -14.54 -20.28 -14.57
N GLN A 493 -15.23 -19.14 -14.54
CA GLN A 493 -14.66 -17.87 -14.08
C GLN A 493 -14.43 -17.88 -12.57
N ILE A 494 -15.28 -18.54 -11.79
CA ILE A 494 -15.05 -18.77 -10.35
C ILE A 494 -13.81 -19.64 -10.15
N GLU A 495 -13.68 -20.74 -10.90
CA GLU A 495 -12.52 -21.64 -10.82
C GLU A 495 -11.22 -20.91 -11.18
N ALA A 496 -11.20 -20.15 -12.28
CA ALA A 496 -10.05 -19.35 -12.69
C ALA A 496 -9.66 -18.34 -11.60
N SER A 497 -10.62 -17.55 -11.11
CA SER A 497 -10.38 -16.60 -10.01
C SER A 497 -9.89 -17.28 -8.73
N ALA A 498 -10.47 -18.42 -8.35
CA ALA A 498 -10.04 -19.18 -7.18
C ALA A 498 -8.60 -19.71 -7.33
N ARG A 499 -8.16 -19.96 -8.56
CA ARG A 499 -6.76 -20.32 -8.87
C ARG A 499 -5.84 -19.10 -8.69
N ASP A 500 -6.22 -17.95 -9.21
CA ASP A 500 -5.39 -16.73 -9.21
C ASP A 500 -5.16 -16.16 -7.81
N ILE A 501 -6.19 -16.20 -6.95
CA ILE A 501 -6.15 -15.61 -5.59
C ILE A 501 -6.16 -16.65 -4.46
N GLY A 502 -6.25 -17.94 -4.78
CA GLY A 502 -6.29 -19.02 -3.79
C GLY A 502 -4.94 -19.68 -3.59
N TRP A 503 -4.97 -20.97 -3.22
CA TRP A 503 -3.76 -21.76 -2.91
C TRP A 503 -2.80 -21.94 -4.10
N TRP A 504 -3.26 -21.66 -5.32
CA TRP A 504 -2.45 -21.79 -6.53
C TRP A 504 -1.57 -20.58 -6.82
N SER A 505 -1.78 -19.46 -6.12
CA SER A 505 -1.07 -18.21 -6.36
C SER A 505 0.33 -18.26 -5.75
N ASP A 506 1.35 -18.11 -6.60
CA ASP A 506 2.76 -17.92 -6.19
C ASP A 506 3.00 -16.53 -5.57
N LYS A 507 1.99 -15.66 -5.61
CA LYS A 507 2.04 -14.28 -5.12
C LYS A 507 1.56 -14.13 -3.67
N LEU A 508 1.15 -15.23 -3.05
CA LEU A 508 0.64 -15.28 -1.68
C LEU A 508 1.60 -15.98 -0.73
N HIS A 509 1.55 -15.63 0.56
CA HIS A 509 2.25 -16.43 1.55
C HIS A 509 1.60 -17.82 1.63
N PRO A 510 2.37 -18.92 1.54
CA PRO A 510 1.81 -20.26 1.61
C PRO A 510 0.98 -20.42 2.87
N LEU A 511 1.39 -20.02 4.08
CA LEU A 511 0.50 -20.24 5.23
C LEU A 511 -0.77 -19.34 5.29
N LEU A 512 -1.00 -18.39 4.38
CA LEU A 512 -2.08 -17.40 4.51
C LEU A 512 -3.50 -18.02 4.51
N TRP A 513 -3.91 -18.62 3.40
CA TRP A 513 -5.28 -19.14 3.24
C TRP A 513 -5.62 -20.36 4.13
N PRO A 514 -4.77 -21.38 4.32
CA PRO A 514 -5.10 -22.53 5.12
C PRO A 514 -5.17 -22.17 6.57
N LEU A 515 -4.25 -21.34 7.08
CA LEU A 515 -4.41 -20.84 8.43
C LEU A 515 -5.70 -20.02 8.55
N ALA A 516 -6.08 -19.23 7.54
CA ALA A 516 -7.35 -18.49 7.56
C ALA A 516 -8.56 -19.43 7.61
N VAL A 517 -8.60 -20.47 6.76
CA VAL A 517 -9.65 -21.51 6.74
C VAL A 517 -9.69 -22.25 8.09
N LEU A 518 -8.54 -22.66 8.62
CA LEU A 518 -8.44 -23.28 9.95
C LEU A 518 -8.93 -22.33 11.06
N GLY A 519 -8.66 -21.03 10.91
CA GLY A 519 -9.17 -19.98 11.81
C GLY A 519 -10.68 -19.82 11.75
N VAL A 520 -11.29 -19.98 10.57
CA VAL A 520 -12.76 -20.01 10.41
C VAL A 520 -13.36 -21.29 11.01
N LEU A 521 -12.76 -22.46 10.80
CA LEU A 521 -13.31 -23.75 11.25
C LEU A 521 -13.06 -24.06 12.73
N GLY A 522 -11.88 -23.75 13.25
CA GLY A 522 -11.36 -24.30 14.51
C GLY A 522 -10.73 -23.29 15.48
N GLY A 523 -10.75 -22.00 15.16
CA GLY A 523 -10.15 -20.95 16.00
C GLY A 523 -10.75 -20.85 17.43
N PRO A 524 -10.16 -20.01 18.30
CA PRO A 524 -10.57 -19.87 19.70
C PRO A 524 -12.07 -19.59 19.86
N ARG A 525 -12.68 -20.19 20.90
CA ARG A 525 -14.14 -20.23 21.09
C ARG A 525 -14.70 -19.21 22.09
N GLY A 526 -13.90 -18.28 22.59
CA GLY A 526 -14.38 -17.20 23.46
C GLY A 526 -15.47 -16.37 22.77
N GLY A 527 -16.53 -15.98 23.49
CA GLY A 527 -17.70 -15.31 22.90
C GLY A 527 -17.36 -14.05 22.08
N ALA A 528 -16.46 -13.19 22.59
CA ALA A 528 -15.97 -12.02 21.87
C ALA A 528 -15.13 -12.40 20.64
N THR A 529 -14.29 -13.44 20.73
CA THR A 529 -13.48 -13.95 19.61
C THR A 529 -14.34 -14.55 18.50
N VAL A 530 -15.40 -15.29 18.84
CA VAL A 530 -16.35 -15.83 17.86
C VAL A 530 -17.08 -14.69 17.15
N ARG A 531 -17.50 -13.66 17.89
CA ARG A 531 -18.14 -12.47 17.29
C ARG A 531 -17.18 -11.75 16.34
N LEU A 532 -15.93 -11.56 16.74
CA LEU A 532 -14.90 -10.97 15.88
C LEU A 532 -14.69 -11.80 14.60
N ARG A 533 -14.54 -13.12 14.72
CA ARG A 533 -14.39 -14.03 13.57
C ARG A 533 -15.56 -13.94 12.59
N ARG A 534 -16.80 -13.83 13.09
CA ARG A 534 -17.99 -13.64 12.25
C ARG A 534 -17.97 -12.30 11.52
N VAL A 535 -17.60 -11.22 12.21
CA VAL A 535 -17.43 -9.88 11.61
C VAL A 535 -16.39 -9.91 10.49
N ILE A 536 -15.21 -10.46 10.78
CA ILE A 536 -14.12 -10.53 9.79
C ILE A 536 -14.49 -11.46 8.62
N GLY A 537 -15.12 -12.60 8.90
CA GLY A 537 -15.60 -13.52 7.87
C GLY A 537 -16.66 -12.89 6.96
N PHE A 538 -17.61 -12.14 7.53
CA PHE A 538 -18.60 -11.38 6.77
C PHE A 538 -17.95 -10.27 5.95
N TRP A 539 -17.06 -9.48 6.55
CA TRP A 539 -16.28 -8.45 5.85
C TRP A 539 -15.52 -9.03 4.66
N LEU A 540 -14.79 -10.12 4.86
CA LEU A 540 -14.04 -10.80 3.82
C LEU A 540 -14.95 -11.33 2.71
N ALA A 541 -16.10 -11.92 3.06
CA ALA A 541 -17.07 -12.38 2.07
C ALA A 541 -17.60 -11.24 1.20
N VAL A 542 -17.89 -10.08 1.80
CA VAL A 542 -18.27 -8.87 1.04
C VAL A 542 -17.14 -8.44 0.12
N CYS A 543 -15.89 -8.37 0.60
CA CYS A 543 -14.75 -8.01 -0.24
C CYS A 543 -14.57 -8.96 -1.43
N LEU A 544 -14.62 -10.28 -1.21
CA LEU A 544 -14.43 -11.27 -2.26
C LEU A 544 -15.59 -11.25 -3.27
N ALA A 545 -16.83 -11.13 -2.79
CA ALA A 545 -18.00 -10.99 -3.66
C ALA A 545 -17.90 -9.74 -4.52
N ALA A 546 -17.51 -8.61 -3.92
CA ALA A 546 -17.42 -7.35 -4.62
C ALA A 546 -16.23 -7.29 -5.60
N TRP A 547 -15.07 -7.86 -5.23
CA TRP A 547 -13.96 -8.06 -6.17
C TRP A 547 -14.41 -8.85 -7.39
N TRP A 548 -15.08 -9.98 -7.18
CA TRP A 548 -15.49 -10.86 -8.27
C TRP A 548 -16.62 -10.27 -9.13
N ALA A 549 -17.55 -9.54 -8.51
CA ALA A 549 -18.73 -9.00 -9.17
C ALA A 549 -18.52 -7.61 -9.81
N LEU A 550 -17.65 -6.76 -9.25
CA LEU A 550 -17.60 -5.33 -9.56
C LEU A 550 -16.26 -4.85 -10.12
N THR A 551 -15.24 -5.70 -10.20
CA THR A 551 -13.88 -5.30 -10.63
C THR A 551 -13.38 -6.13 -11.81
N HIS A 552 -12.30 -5.67 -12.45
CA HIS A 552 -11.61 -6.42 -13.51
C HIS A 552 -10.85 -7.68 -13.02
N ARG A 553 -11.05 -8.11 -11.77
CA ARG A 553 -10.53 -9.37 -11.18
C ARG A 553 -9.01 -9.54 -11.25
N TYR A 554 -8.24 -8.46 -11.34
CA TYR A 554 -6.82 -8.53 -11.06
C TYR A 554 -6.59 -8.98 -9.61
N ASP A 555 -5.69 -9.93 -9.43
CA ASP A 555 -5.34 -10.52 -8.14
C ASP A 555 -4.78 -9.49 -7.15
N ARG A 556 -4.02 -8.49 -7.63
CA ARG A 556 -3.54 -7.37 -6.80
C ARG A 556 -4.66 -6.58 -6.11
N PHE A 557 -5.86 -6.55 -6.67
CA PHE A 557 -7.00 -5.83 -6.07
C PHE A 557 -7.59 -6.52 -4.84
N VAL A 558 -7.15 -7.75 -4.51
CA VAL A 558 -7.53 -8.43 -3.26
C VAL A 558 -6.61 -8.05 -2.09
N VAL A 559 -5.45 -7.42 -2.34
CA VAL A 559 -4.50 -6.99 -1.30
C VAL A 559 -5.15 -6.21 -0.15
N PRO A 560 -6.09 -5.25 -0.40
CA PRO A 560 -6.83 -4.58 0.67
C PRO A 560 -7.56 -5.50 1.66
N ALA A 561 -7.93 -6.72 1.25
CA ALA A 561 -8.59 -7.70 2.10
C ALA A 561 -7.61 -8.55 2.94
N PHE A 562 -6.31 -8.54 2.64
CA PHE A 562 -5.32 -9.38 3.30
C PHE A 562 -5.20 -9.18 4.82
N PRO A 563 -5.37 -7.97 5.40
CA PRO A 563 -5.41 -7.83 6.85
C PRO A 563 -6.49 -8.71 7.50
N SER A 564 -7.67 -8.80 6.89
CA SER A 564 -8.77 -9.66 7.36
C SER A 564 -8.39 -11.15 7.27
N VAL A 565 -7.77 -11.56 6.16
CA VAL A 565 -7.28 -12.93 5.97
C VAL A 565 -6.18 -13.27 6.99
N ALA A 566 -5.25 -12.35 7.24
CA ALA A 566 -4.15 -12.52 8.19
C ALA A 566 -4.63 -12.63 9.65
N VAL A 567 -5.65 -11.86 10.05
CA VAL A 567 -6.26 -12.02 11.39
C VAL A 567 -6.90 -13.41 11.54
N LEU A 568 -7.63 -13.88 10.52
CA LEU A 568 -8.16 -15.26 10.51
C LEU A 568 -7.02 -16.29 10.54
N ALA A 569 -5.93 -16.05 9.81
CA ALA A 569 -4.74 -16.90 9.83
C ALA A 569 -4.12 -16.98 11.22
N GLY A 570 -4.07 -15.88 11.97
CA GLY A 570 -3.70 -15.87 13.38
C GLY A 570 -4.55 -16.82 14.22
N PHE A 571 -5.88 -16.82 14.03
CA PHE A 571 -6.76 -17.74 14.74
C PHE A 571 -6.54 -19.21 14.37
N GLY A 572 -6.17 -19.50 13.12
CA GLY A 572 -5.75 -20.84 12.71
C GLY A 572 -4.43 -21.26 13.34
N ALA A 573 -3.44 -20.36 13.37
CA ALA A 573 -2.18 -20.59 14.06
C ALA A 573 -2.40 -20.87 15.55
N ALA A 574 -3.31 -20.13 16.20
CA ALA A 574 -3.68 -20.38 17.59
C ALA A 574 -4.21 -21.81 17.81
N TRP A 575 -5.00 -22.31 16.86
CA TRP A 575 -5.55 -23.67 16.94
C TRP A 575 -4.46 -24.74 16.79
N ILE A 576 -3.54 -24.58 15.84
CA ILE A 576 -2.38 -25.48 15.66
C ILE A 576 -1.45 -25.42 16.89
N GLY A 577 -1.21 -24.21 17.40
CA GLY A 577 -0.32 -23.93 18.52
C GLY A 577 -0.83 -24.36 19.89
N ALA A 578 -2.02 -24.99 19.97
CA ALA A 578 -2.59 -25.49 21.21
C ALA A 578 -1.75 -26.60 21.86
N THR A 579 -0.87 -27.26 21.09
CA THR A 579 0.06 -28.29 21.58
C THR A 579 1.51 -27.84 21.42
N ARG A 580 2.42 -28.37 22.24
CA ARG A 580 3.86 -28.09 22.11
C ARG A 580 4.41 -28.52 20.75
N LEU A 581 3.99 -29.70 20.26
CA LEU A 581 4.40 -30.22 18.96
C LEU A 581 3.85 -29.36 17.82
N GLY A 582 2.54 -29.08 17.82
CA GLY A 582 1.91 -28.23 16.80
C GLY A 582 2.51 -26.82 16.76
N ARG A 583 2.84 -26.25 17.92
CA ARG A 583 3.55 -24.96 17.99
C ARG A 583 4.95 -25.03 17.36
N ARG A 584 5.73 -26.08 17.65
CA ARG A 584 7.06 -26.27 17.04
C ARG A 584 6.95 -26.44 15.52
N LEU A 585 6.08 -27.33 15.05
CA LEU A 585 5.83 -27.55 13.62
C LEU A 585 5.34 -26.28 12.93
N GLY A 586 4.44 -25.51 13.57
CA GLY A 586 3.95 -24.25 13.05
C GLY A 586 5.03 -23.18 12.93
N ILE A 587 5.94 -23.07 13.91
CA ILE A 587 7.10 -22.16 13.82
C ILE A 587 8.03 -22.59 12.69
N THR A 588 8.33 -23.89 12.58
CA THR A 588 9.19 -24.41 11.50
C THR A 588 8.59 -24.15 10.12
N ALA A 589 7.29 -24.42 9.94
CA ALA A 589 6.59 -24.16 8.69
C ALA A 589 6.58 -22.66 8.35
N LEU A 590 6.34 -21.80 9.35
CA LEU A 590 6.36 -20.35 9.18
C LEU A 590 7.74 -19.84 8.80
N ALA A 591 8.79 -20.33 9.46
CA ALA A 591 10.17 -19.98 9.18
C ALA A 591 10.57 -20.40 7.76
N ALA A 592 10.27 -21.64 7.38
CA ALA A 592 10.56 -22.15 6.04
C ALA A 592 9.81 -21.38 4.94
N ALA A 593 8.50 -21.13 5.11
CA ALA A 593 7.71 -20.37 4.14
C ALA A 593 8.16 -18.91 4.04
N THR A 594 8.50 -18.28 5.16
CA THR A 594 9.00 -16.90 5.19
C THR A 594 10.38 -16.79 4.52
N ALA A 595 11.29 -17.73 4.80
CA ALA A 595 12.60 -17.75 4.18
C ALA A 595 12.50 -17.95 2.66
N LEU A 596 11.67 -18.91 2.21
CA LEU A 596 11.44 -19.18 0.79
C LEU A 596 10.89 -17.97 0.04
N ASN A 597 9.90 -17.30 0.61
CA ASN A 597 9.36 -16.06 0.05
C ASN A 597 10.37 -14.92 0.09
N GLY A 598 11.16 -14.82 1.17
CA GLY A 598 12.23 -13.85 1.30
C GLY A 598 13.26 -13.99 0.20
N VAL A 599 13.64 -15.22 -0.17
CA VAL A 599 14.58 -15.45 -1.27
C VAL A 599 13.96 -15.12 -2.64
N LEU A 600 12.68 -15.45 -2.86
CA LEU A 600 11.98 -15.06 -4.10
C LEU A 600 11.96 -13.54 -4.30
N VAL A 601 11.68 -12.81 -3.22
CA VAL A 601 11.68 -11.35 -3.26
C VAL A 601 13.09 -10.82 -3.45
N ALA A 602 14.06 -11.36 -2.70
CA ALA A 602 15.46 -10.97 -2.77
C ALA A 602 16.06 -11.16 -4.17
N SER A 603 15.60 -12.15 -4.93
CA SER A 603 16.10 -12.42 -6.28
C SER A 603 15.49 -11.55 -7.38
N GLY A 604 14.56 -10.65 -7.06
CA GLY A 604 13.92 -9.77 -8.06
C GLY A 604 12.88 -10.46 -8.94
N ALA A 605 12.77 -11.80 -8.87
CA ALA A 605 11.80 -12.60 -9.64
C ALA A 605 10.33 -12.20 -9.39
N PHE A 606 10.06 -11.50 -8.29
CA PHE A 606 8.75 -10.95 -7.97
C PHE A 606 8.70 -9.42 -7.90
N THR A 607 9.75 -8.76 -7.42
CA THR A 607 9.74 -7.30 -7.20
C THR A 607 10.31 -6.48 -8.35
N GLY A 608 10.81 -7.11 -9.41
CA GLY A 608 11.48 -6.44 -10.52
C GLY A 608 12.90 -6.07 -10.13
N ASP A 609 13.23 -4.77 -10.15
CA ASP A 609 14.57 -4.30 -9.78
C ASP A 609 14.87 -4.57 -8.29
N ASN A 610 15.94 -5.33 -8.05
CA ASN A 610 16.42 -5.74 -6.72
C ASN A 610 17.87 -5.32 -6.46
N ARG A 611 18.41 -4.35 -7.22
CA ARG A 611 19.78 -3.81 -7.09
C ARG A 611 19.94 -2.93 -5.83
N ILE A 612 19.63 -3.49 -4.66
CA ILE A 612 19.56 -2.78 -3.38
C ILE A 612 20.91 -2.24 -2.89
N LEU A 613 22.03 -2.76 -3.41
CA LEU A 613 23.37 -2.27 -3.07
C LEU A 613 23.87 -1.20 -4.04
N VAL A 614 23.28 -1.04 -5.22
CA VAL A 614 23.77 -0.10 -6.25
C VAL A 614 23.45 1.35 -5.90
N GLY A 615 24.38 2.27 -6.17
CA GLY A 615 24.17 3.71 -5.95
C GLY A 615 22.95 4.27 -6.70
N LEU A 616 22.17 5.12 -6.02
CA LEU A 616 20.93 5.72 -6.53
C LEU A 616 21.15 6.51 -7.83
N GLU A 617 22.24 7.26 -7.95
CA GLU A 617 22.53 8.05 -9.16
C GLU A 617 22.80 7.15 -10.38
N ARG A 618 23.50 6.02 -10.19
CA ARG A 618 23.69 5.02 -11.25
C ARG A 618 22.36 4.39 -11.63
N LEU A 619 21.55 4.05 -10.62
CA LEU A 619 20.23 3.48 -10.84
C LEU A 619 19.30 4.44 -11.59
N ARG A 620 19.36 5.74 -11.32
CA ARG A 620 18.50 6.73 -11.98
C ARG A 620 18.62 6.71 -13.51
N ARG A 621 19.84 6.58 -14.04
CA ARG A 621 20.09 6.53 -15.49
C ARG A 621 19.96 5.11 -16.07
N ASP A 622 20.25 4.07 -15.28
CA ASP A 622 20.07 2.65 -15.66
C ASP A 622 20.54 2.27 -17.08
N GLU A 623 21.60 2.91 -17.59
CA GLU A 623 21.92 2.92 -19.02
C GLU A 623 22.30 1.52 -19.55
N GLN A 624 22.83 0.66 -18.68
CA GLN A 624 23.31 -0.67 -19.03
C GLN A 624 22.21 -1.73 -19.12
N ARG A 625 21.32 -1.81 -18.11
CA ARG A 625 20.28 -2.85 -18.11
C ARG A 625 18.95 -2.38 -18.68
N GLN A 626 18.71 -1.05 -18.68
CA GLN A 626 17.50 -0.42 -19.25
C GLN A 626 16.20 -1.08 -18.75
N LEU A 627 16.22 -1.60 -17.50
CA LEU A 627 15.08 -2.30 -16.91
C LEU A 627 13.96 -1.32 -16.52
N ARG A 628 14.32 -0.05 -16.37
CA ARG A 628 13.44 1.00 -15.89
C ARG A 628 13.30 2.10 -16.93
N THR A 629 14.39 2.81 -17.20
CA THR A 629 14.35 3.99 -18.05
C THR A 629 14.43 3.55 -19.51
N HIS A 630 13.39 3.83 -20.28
CA HIS A 630 13.37 3.53 -21.71
C HIS A 630 14.53 4.24 -22.43
N PRO A 631 15.22 3.63 -23.42
CA PRO A 631 16.36 4.25 -24.09
C PRO A 631 16.04 5.62 -24.72
N ALA A 632 14.82 5.79 -25.23
CA ALA A 632 14.36 7.07 -25.72
C ALA A 632 14.30 8.15 -24.63
N HIS A 633 13.97 7.81 -23.37
CA HIS A 633 13.94 8.80 -22.29
C HIS A 633 15.34 9.29 -21.95
N LEU A 634 16.33 8.37 -21.91
CA LEU A 634 17.74 8.74 -21.72
C LEU A 634 18.22 9.64 -22.84
N PHE A 635 17.92 9.28 -24.08
CA PHE A 635 18.24 10.10 -25.24
C PHE A 635 17.64 11.50 -25.13
N LEU A 636 16.33 11.60 -24.82
CA LEU A 636 15.65 12.89 -24.71
C LEU A 636 16.22 13.76 -23.58
N ASN A 637 16.53 13.17 -22.43
CA ASN A 637 17.16 13.90 -21.31
C ASN A 637 18.53 14.49 -21.71
N ASP A 638 19.28 13.82 -22.59
CA ASP A 638 20.60 14.26 -23.02
C ASP A 638 20.58 15.19 -24.25
N HIS A 639 19.51 15.16 -25.08
CA HIS A 639 19.49 15.81 -26.40
C HIS A 639 18.41 16.88 -26.60
N VAL A 640 17.37 16.94 -25.77
CA VAL A 640 16.40 18.03 -25.84
C VAL A 640 17.08 19.32 -25.32
N PRO A 641 17.19 20.38 -26.13
CA PRO A 641 17.87 21.60 -25.71
C PRO A 641 17.16 22.28 -24.54
N ALA A 642 17.92 23.04 -23.73
CA ALA A 642 17.35 23.87 -22.68
C ALA A 642 16.25 24.80 -23.24
N GLY A 643 15.16 24.97 -22.48
CA GLY A 643 14.00 25.77 -22.90
C GLY A 643 13.08 25.12 -23.95
N ARG A 644 13.47 23.98 -24.55
CA ARG A 644 12.64 23.18 -25.46
C ARG A 644 11.97 22.02 -24.73
N SER A 645 11.05 21.35 -25.41
CA SER A 645 10.26 20.23 -24.89
C SER A 645 10.23 19.05 -25.86
N ALA A 646 9.76 17.88 -25.40
CA ALA A 646 9.48 16.73 -26.24
C ALA A 646 7.99 16.36 -26.26
N LEU A 647 7.50 15.83 -27.37
CA LEU A 647 6.17 15.22 -27.49
C LEU A 647 6.29 13.70 -27.46
N LEU A 648 5.64 13.05 -26.51
CA LEU A 648 5.61 11.59 -26.41
C LEU A 648 4.26 11.03 -26.86
N VAL A 649 4.30 9.99 -27.69
CA VAL A 649 3.11 9.39 -28.31
C VAL A 649 3.07 7.90 -28.00
N GLY A 650 2.00 7.48 -27.32
CA GLY A 650 1.87 6.11 -26.83
C GLY A 650 2.78 5.82 -25.64
N GLU A 651 3.27 6.84 -24.95
CA GLU A 651 4.13 6.72 -23.77
C GLU A 651 3.59 7.63 -22.66
N ALA A 652 3.41 7.06 -21.48
CA ALA A 652 2.83 7.74 -20.32
C ALA A 652 3.68 7.60 -19.04
N GLN A 653 4.72 6.74 -19.02
CA GLN A 653 5.63 6.55 -17.89
C GLN A 653 6.71 7.64 -17.85
N VAL A 654 6.30 8.90 -17.83
CA VAL A 654 7.19 10.05 -18.08
C VAL A 654 7.96 10.54 -16.85
N PHE A 655 7.81 9.87 -15.70
CA PHE A 655 8.43 10.27 -14.43
C PHE A 655 9.93 10.52 -14.50
N ASP A 656 10.66 9.68 -15.24
CA ASP A 656 12.12 9.72 -15.32
C ASP A 656 12.66 10.82 -16.28
N LEU A 657 11.78 11.53 -16.99
CA LEU A 657 12.18 12.62 -17.89
C LEU A 657 12.52 13.88 -17.09
N GLU A 658 13.70 14.43 -17.36
CA GLU A 658 14.23 15.65 -16.75
C GLU A 658 13.86 16.90 -17.55
N VAL A 659 13.42 16.70 -18.80
CA VAL A 659 13.06 17.74 -19.74
C VAL A 659 11.54 17.94 -19.77
N PRO A 660 11.05 19.15 -20.09
CA PRO A 660 9.61 19.38 -20.25
C PRO A 660 9.05 18.47 -21.34
N VAL A 661 7.91 17.82 -21.06
CA VAL A 661 7.26 16.91 -22.02
C VAL A 661 5.78 17.14 -22.14
N HIS A 662 5.27 16.85 -23.34
CA HIS A 662 3.85 16.74 -23.64
C HIS A 662 3.53 15.27 -23.85
N TYR A 663 2.58 14.73 -23.10
CA TYR A 663 2.16 13.34 -23.18
C TYR A 663 0.66 13.23 -22.93
N ASN A 664 0.06 12.06 -23.12
CA ASN A 664 -1.29 11.77 -22.67
C ASN A 664 -1.42 10.29 -22.29
N THR A 665 -2.25 9.97 -21.30
CA THR A 665 -2.58 8.56 -21.01
C THR A 665 -3.42 7.96 -22.13
N CYS A 666 -3.55 6.63 -22.17
CA CYS A 666 -4.40 5.93 -23.14
C CYS A 666 -5.89 6.29 -23.03
N TRP A 667 -6.31 6.94 -21.94
CA TRP A 667 -7.68 7.37 -21.70
C TRP A 667 -7.95 8.80 -22.14
N ASN A 668 -6.92 9.61 -22.35
CA ASN A 668 -7.05 11.01 -22.73
C ASN A 668 -6.99 11.17 -24.26
N ALA A 669 -7.45 12.31 -24.76
CA ALA A 669 -7.37 12.62 -26.19
C ALA A 669 -5.91 12.60 -26.66
N CYS A 670 -5.65 11.97 -27.81
CA CYS A 670 -4.30 11.87 -28.36
C CYS A 670 -3.81 13.26 -28.81
N LEU A 671 -2.80 13.79 -28.12
CA LEU A 671 -2.21 15.09 -28.45
C LEU A 671 -1.65 15.11 -29.87
N PHE A 672 -0.97 14.04 -30.27
CA PHE A 672 -0.40 13.94 -31.62
C PHE A 672 -1.47 13.98 -32.71
N GLU A 673 -2.57 13.25 -32.56
CA GLU A 673 -3.69 13.34 -33.50
C GLU A 673 -4.28 14.76 -33.53
N SER A 674 -4.54 15.34 -32.36
CA SER A 674 -5.08 16.71 -32.24
C SER A 674 -4.19 17.76 -32.91
N TRP A 675 -2.87 17.58 -32.85
CA TRP A 675 -1.91 18.54 -33.38
C TRP A 675 -1.62 18.33 -34.86
N MET A 676 -1.76 17.11 -35.37
CA MET A 676 -1.36 16.77 -36.74
C MET A 676 -2.54 16.60 -37.70
N LYS A 677 -3.63 15.95 -37.29
CA LYS A 677 -4.68 15.50 -38.21
C LYS A 677 -5.38 16.66 -38.92
N GLY A 678 -5.45 16.58 -40.25
CA GLY A 678 -6.13 17.57 -41.08
C GLY A 678 -5.49 18.96 -41.12
N LYS A 679 -4.26 19.12 -40.62
CA LYS A 679 -3.54 20.40 -40.59
C LYS A 679 -2.47 20.49 -41.66
N SER A 680 -2.20 21.70 -42.15
CA SER A 680 -1.08 21.96 -43.06
C SER A 680 0.27 21.85 -42.33
N ARG A 681 1.38 21.69 -43.07
CA ARG A 681 2.74 21.71 -42.50
C ARG A 681 2.99 22.98 -41.67
N ALA A 682 2.56 24.14 -42.18
CA ALA A 682 2.75 25.42 -41.50
C ALA A 682 1.98 25.48 -40.17
N ASP A 683 0.73 24.99 -40.14
CA ASP A 683 -0.06 24.95 -38.90
C ASP A 683 0.50 23.95 -37.88
N ARG A 684 1.05 22.82 -38.35
CA ARG A 684 1.74 21.83 -37.51
C ARG A 684 2.99 22.43 -36.88
N LEU A 685 3.85 23.06 -37.68
CA LEU A 685 5.06 23.75 -37.19
C LEU A 685 4.72 24.87 -36.21
N ARG A 686 3.69 25.67 -36.49
CA ARG A 686 3.22 26.70 -35.55
C ARG A 686 2.82 26.08 -34.21
N THR A 687 2.03 25.00 -34.24
CA THR A 687 1.58 24.28 -33.03
C THR A 687 2.76 23.73 -32.22
N LEU A 688 3.76 23.14 -32.89
CA LEU A 688 4.98 22.61 -32.27
C LEU A 688 5.87 23.73 -31.71
N ARG A 689 6.02 24.85 -32.45
CA ARG A 689 6.80 26.03 -32.03
C ARG A 689 6.21 26.68 -30.79
N GLU A 690 4.89 26.89 -30.75
CA GLU A 690 4.18 27.43 -29.58
C GLU A 690 4.40 26.61 -28.31
N ARG A 691 4.57 25.29 -28.46
CA ARG A 691 4.82 24.33 -27.36
C ARG A 691 6.29 24.02 -27.15
N ARG A 692 7.16 24.69 -27.93
CA ARG A 692 8.61 24.55 -27.93
C ARG A 692 9.10 23.12 -28.16
N VAL A 693 8.37 22.32 -28.93
CA VAL A 693 8.70 20.90 -29.17
C VAL A 693 9.89 20.80 -30.11
N SER A 694 11.01 20.26 -29.65
CA SER A 694 12.19 19.96 -30.50
C SER A 694 12.23 18.51 -30.95
N HIS A 695 11.69 17.59 -30.14
CA HIS A 695 11.73 16.16 -30.40
C HIS A 695 10.34 15.52 -30.25
N VAL A 696 10.09 14.47 -31.02
CA VAL A 696 8.91 13.61 -30.92
C VAL A 696 9.36 12.17 -30.71
N PHE A 697 8.87 11.51 -29.67
CA PHE A 697 9.07 10.06 -29.48
C PHE A 697 7.75 9.34 -29.70
N ILE A 698 7.77 8.27 -30.50
CA ILE A 698 6.61 7.42 -30.74
C ILE A 698 6.95 5.99 -30.29
N HIS A 699 6.19 5.49 -29.31
CA HIS A 699 6.37 4.16 -28.76
C HIS A 699 5.45 3.15 -29.49
N TRP A 700 5.95 2.60 -30.60
CA TRP A 700 5.18 1.71 -31.48
C TRP A 700 4.70 0.42 -30.79
N SER A 701 5.55 -0.22 -29.98
CA SER A 701 5.20 -1.43 -29.22
C SER A 701 4.02 -1.19 -28.29
N GLU A 702 4.02 -0.06 -27.59
CA GLU A 702 2.97 0.28 -26.63
C GLU A 702 1.66 0.68 -27.33
N ILE A 703 1.74 1.40 -28.46
CA ILE A 703 0.59 1.66 -29.32
C ILE A 703 -0.01 0.36 -29.87
N ALA A 704 0.84 -0.58 -30.30
CA ALA A 704 0.40 -1.89 -30.77
C ALA A 704 -0.30 -2.65 -29.65
N ARG A 705 0.29 -2.66 -28.44
CA ARG A 705 -0.30 -3.24 -27.23
C ARG A 705 -1.68 -2.66 -26.95
N TYR A 706 -1.83 -1.33 -26.95
CA TYR A 706 -3.14 -0.69 -26.73
C TYR A 706 -4.19 -1.09 -27.77
N ARG A 707 -3.79 -1.36 -29.02
CA ARG A 707 -4.71 -1.78 -30.09
C ARG A 707 -5.04 -3.27 -30.06
N GLU A 708 -4.37 -4.08 -29.25
CA GLU A 708 -4.69 -5.50 -29.14
C GLU A 708 -6.15 -5.71 -28.74
N PRO A 709 -6.85 -6.70 -29.34
CA PRO A 709 -8.23 -6.99 -28.99
C PRO A 709 -8.42 -7.20 -27.48
N GLY A 710 -9.32 -6.42 -26.87
CA GLY A 710 -9.60 -6.47 -25.43
C GLY A 710 -8.70 -5.58 -24.57
N ASN A 711 -7.76 -4.84 -25.16
CA ASN A 711 -6.96 -3.83 -24.49
C ASN A 711 -7.62 -2.43 -24.57
N TYR A 712 -6.92 -1.37 -24.16
CA TYR A 712 -7.48 -0.04 -23.92
C TYR A 712 -7.94 0.70 -25.19
N GLY A 713 -7.44 0.31 -26.36
CA GLY A 713 -7.63 1.02 -27.62
C GLY A 713 -6.69 2.22 -27.78
N PHE A 714 -6.39 2.58 -29.02
CA PHE A 714 -5.64 3.79 -29.38
C PHE A 714 -6.15 4.32 -30.71
N THR A 715 -5.97 5.61 -30.99
CA THR A 715 -6.43 6.21 -32.25
C THR A 715 -5.81 5.56 -33.47
N ASP A 716 -6.58 5.29 -34.52
CA ASP A 716 -6.10 4.78 -35.82
C ASP A 716 -5.32 5.85 -36.63
N TYR A 717 -5.23 7.08 -36.09
CA TYR A 717 -4.49 8.13 -36.75
C TYR A 717 -2.97 7.87 -36.76
N VAL A 718 -2.43 7.29 -35.68
CA VAL A 718 -0.98 7.16 -35.47
C VAL A 718 -0.49 5.83 -36.06
N THR A 719 -0.01 5.83 -37.30
CA THR A 719 0.60 4.65 -37.93
C THR A 719 1.99 4.96 -38.43
N ARG A 720 2.84 3.94 -38.52
CA ARG A 720 4.23 4.10 -38.95
C ARG A 720 4.30 4.58 -40.40
N GLU A 721 3.47 4.00 -41.27
CA GLU A 721 3.36 4.40 -42.67
C GLU A 721 2.96 5.87 -42.79
N ARG A 722 1.96 6.32 -42.04
CA ARG A 722 1.52 7.72 -42.11
C ARG A 722 2.62 8.68 -41.64
N VAL A 723 3.29 8.38 -40.53
CA VAL A 723 4.35 9.24 -40.00
C VAL A 723 5.51 9.33 -41.00
N HIS A 724 5.98 8.20 -41.55
CA HIS A 724 7.10 8.18 -42.50
C HIS A 724 6.73 8.76 -43.87
N ASP A 725 5.54 8.48 -44.38
CA ASP A 725 5.14 8.90 -45.73
C ASP A 725 4.79 10.39 -45.74
N GLU A 726 3.98 10.83 -44.79
CA GLU A 726 3.44 12.18 -44.77
C GLU A 726 4.38 13.15 -44.04
N LEU A 727 4.75 12.85 -42.80
CA LEU A 727 5.44 13.81 -41.93
C LEU A 727 6.94 13.84 -42.18
N VAL A 728 7.55 12.69 -42.51
CA VAL A 728 8.98 12.61 -42.84
C VAL A 728 9.22 12.89 -44.32
N ARG A 729 8.67 12.06 -45.24
CA ARG A 729 9.02 12.13 -46.67
C ARG A 729 8.36 13.29 -47.42
N GLN A 730 7.03 13.45 -47.30
CA GLN A 730 6.31 14.47 -48.07
C GLN A 730 6.48 15.88 -47.50
N GLN A 731 6.38 16.04 -46.18
CA GLN A 731 6.43 17.36 -45.55
C GLN A 731 7.80 17.74 -44.99
N GLY A 732 8.72 16.80 -44.80
CA GLY A 732 10.00 17.09 -44.13
C GLY A 732 9.81 17.78 -42.79
N LEU A 733 8.72 17.48 -42.08
CA LEU A 733 8.38 18.05 -40.77
C LEU A 733 9.19 17.37 -39.67
N LEU A 734 9.37 16.06 -39.79
CA LEU A 734 10.07 15.22 -38.84
C LEU A 734 11.28 14.56 -39.51
N ARG A 735 12.41 14.51 -38.78
CA ARG A 735 13.62 13.79 -39.19
C ARG A 735 13.88 12.66 -38.19
N PRO A 736 13.85 11.38 -38.58
CA PRO A 736 14.14 10.28 -37.66
C PRO A 736 15.60 10.35 -37.19
N ILE A 737 15.82 10.11 -35.90
CA ILE A 737 17.15 10.05 -35.28
C ILE A 737 17.39 8.64 -34.73
N PRO A 738 18.51 7.97 -35.08
CA PRO A 738 18.87 6.70 -34.46
C PRO A 738 19.26 6.93 -32.99
N VAL A 739 18.59 6.23 -32.07
CA VAL A 739 18.88 6.30 -30.64
C VAL A 739 19.85 5.19 -30.24
N ARG A 740 21.02 5.57 -29.72
CA ARG A 740 22.04 4.62 -29.24
C ARG A 740 22.41 4.92 -27.79
N ILE A 741 22.16 3.97 -26.90
CA ILE A 741 22.49 4.06 -25.47
C ILE A 741 23.38 2.87 -25.10
N SER A 742 24.55 3.14 -24.52
CA SER A 742 25.51 2.13 -24.06
C SER A 742 25.81 1.00 -25.08
N GLY A 743 25.90 1.36 -26.37
CA GLY A 743 26.21 0.42 -27.46
C GLY A 743 25.01 -0.36 -28.02
N THR A 744 23.81 -0.16 -27.49
CA THR A 744 22.56 -0.76 -28.00
C THR A 744 21.75 0.30 -28.75
N GLU A 745 21.36 -0.01 -29.99
CA GLU A 745 20.47 0.84 -30.78
C GLU A 745 19.01 0.47 -30.50
N LEU A 746 18.16 1.47 -30.27
CA LEU A 746 16.72 1.27 -30.10
C LEU A 746 16.13 0.71 -31.39
N ASP A 747 15.46 -0.44 -31.30
CA ASP A 747 14.75 -1.03 -32.44
C ASP A 747 13.68 -0.06 -32.96
N PRO A 748 13.79 0.44 -34.21
CA PRO A 748 12.78 1.31 -34.80
C PRO A 748 11.40 0.64 -34.94
N GLY A 749 11.32 -0.70 -34.90
CA GLY A 749 10.06 -1.44 -34.80
C GLY A 749 9.36 -1.27 -33.46
N SER A 750 10.11 -1.05 -32.39
CA SER A 750 9.59 -0.87 -31.03
C SER A 750 9.29 0.60 -30.70
N GLY A 751 10.17 1.52 -31.11
CA GLY A 751 9.97 2.95 -30.91
C GLY A 751 10.94 3.80 -31.71
N GLU A 752 10.52 5.01 -32.09
CA GLU A 752 11.31 5.93 -32.92
C GLU A 752 11.32 7.34 -32.32
N VAL A 753 12.49 7.97 -32.30
CA VAL A 753 12.67 9.39 -31.96
C VAL A 753 12.86 10.19 -33.24
N PHE A 754 12.22 11.35 -33.30
CA PHE A 754 12.26 12.28 -34.41
C PHE A 754 12.64 13.67 -33.92
N GLU A 755 13.43 14.38 -34.70
CA GLU A 755 13.65 15.82 -34.56
C GLU A 755 12.61 16.59 -35.35
N VAL A 756 12.15 17.71 -34.82
CA VAL A 756 11.29 18.65 -35.56
C VAL A 756 12.17 19.55 -36.42
N VAL A 757 11.93 19.55 -37.73
CA VAL A 757 12.69 20.38 -38.68
C VAL A 757 12.01 21.74 -38.83
N TYR A 758 12.59 22.76 -38.19
CA TYR A 758 12.18 24.16 -38.36
C TYR A 758 12.81 24.78 -39.60
N ASP A 759 12.18 25.79 -40.20
CA ASP A 759 12.70 26.46 -41.40
C ASP A 759 13.63 27.62 -40.97
N ASP A 760 14.94 27.38 -40.98
CA ASP A 760 16.06 28.17 -40.40
C ASP A 760 16.18 29.67 -40.75
N ARG A 761 15.26 30.30 -41.50
CA ARG A 761 15.44 31.71 -41.97
C ARG A 761 14.62 32.77 -41.23
N ALA A 762 13.76 32.38 -40.30
CA ALA A 762 13.02 33.31 -39.45
C ALA A 762 13.23 33.11 -37.94
N ASP A 763 13.93 32.03 -37.55
CA ASP A 763 13.92 31.50 -36.18
C ASP A 763 15.01 32.09 -35.27
N ASP A 764 16.23 32.37 -35.75
CA ASP A 764 17.30 32.93 -34.90
C ASP A 764 16.93 34.32 -34.31
N ARG A 765 16.16 35.13 -35.04
CA ARG A 765 15.79 36.48 -34.59
C ARG A 765 14.66 36.52 -33.56
N ALA A 766 13.97 35.40 -33.34
CA ALA A 766 12.87 35.31 -32.39
C ALA A 766 13.33 34.76 -31.03
N ASP A 767 14.28 33.81 -31.03
CA ASP A 767 14.93 33.33 -29.80
C ASP A 767 15.83 34.42 -29.18
N ASP A 768 16.64 35.14 -29.98
CA ASP A 768 17.44 36.27 -29.49
C ASP A 768 16.59 37.37 -28.82
N ARG A 769 15.40 37.65 -29.38
CA ARG A 769 14.47 38.67 -28.84
C ARG A 769 13.68 38.21 -27.62
N ALA A 770 13.60 36.91 -27.37
CA ALA A 770 12.94 36.37 -26.20
C ALA A 770 13.88 36.34 -24.99
N ASP A 771 15.17 36.00 -25.22
CA ASP A 771 16.23 36.09 -24.21
C ASP A 771 16.50 37.54 -23.82
N ASP A 772 16.61 38.47 -24.78
CA ASP A 772 16.79 39.90 -24.49
C ASP A 772 15.65 40.49 -23.61
N ARG A 773 14.42 39.97 -23.75
CA ARG A 773 13.26 40.41 -22.95
C ARG A 773 13.18 39.75 -21.58
N ALA A 774 13.77 38.57 -21.42
CA ALA A 774 13.87 37.90 -20.12
C ALA A 774 14.93 38.59 -19.26
N ASP A 775 16.07 38.95 -19.85
CA ASP A 775 17.15 39.68 -19.17
C ASP A 775 16.72 41.11 -18.79
N GLU A 776 15.97 41.82 -19.65
CA GLU A 776 15.42 43.15 -19.29
C GLU A 776 14.35 43.10 -18.19
N ALA A 777 13.70 41.95 -17.98
CA ALA A 777 12.70 41.75 -16.92
C ALA A 777 13.33 41.27 -15.60
N GLU A 778 14.54 40.72 -15.62
CA GLU A 778 15.30 40.34 -14.42
C GLU A 778 16.14 41.51 -13.87
N VAL A 779 16.41 42.53 -14.71
CA VAL A 779 17.11 43.78 -14.34
C VAL A 779 16.17 44.90 -13.85
N ARG A 780 14.84 44.72 -13.94
CA ARG A 780 13.81 45.65 -13.41
C ARG A 780 13.07 45.06 -12.21
#